data_AF-A0AAV1D6W1-F1
#
_entry.id   AF-A0AAV1D6W1-F1
#
_cell.length_a   1.000
_cell.length_b   1.000
_cell.length_c   1.000
_cell.angle_alpha   90.00
_cell.angle_beta   90.00
_cell.angle_gamma   90.00
#
_symmetry.space_group_name_H-M   'P 1'
#
loop_
_entity.id
_entity.type
_entity.pdbx_description
1 polymer ?
#
loop_
_entity_poly.entity_id
_entity_poly.type
_entity_poly.pdbx_seq_one_letter_code
_entity_poly.pdbx_strand_id
1 'polypeptide(L)'
;MGGGLLPFLAMAFVQLGYAGMNIISTIAMDSGMNPFIHVAYRQLFATLCLFPLAYFLERKTWCQLTRSTVFQIFLCSIFGATMNQITYFVGLKHSTPTIACALTNLIPAFTFLLAVPLGLERAQFRTKAGQAKIWGTIICVGGAFVLSMYHGEIIKIAQSSIDWKLAEQSRNNKVSHHGNFFSGIFLLIISSVSWAVWIIIQAKVGQIYPARYSSSALMCFMSSIQCVIISLCVDHNLSAWSLRPPIRAISSLYAAIVCTALAFCIQSWCIEKKGPLYVSVFSPLLLVIVAILSWALLREKLYLGTVAGSVLIVMGLYSVLWGKSQEVEQMEEEETDKDDDDGAVHCEIEIIKDDKALESCKRPPYLKCYYQNIRGIIYVVDSNDQDRIFDARDNLKLQLEEELLKDSVLLVLANKQDLPNAMNAEEIILKLGLHSLHPRLCRKQRKQRKRDLNCLKMETLTVSLVLLAAFLLTVFGLLKGSKSAQKKKKPPPSPWKLPIIGHLHHLKGAPPHHALRRLSQKYGPLIHLQLGEIPAILISSPRLAKEVMRTQDLAFASRAEFMVGKIISYDHADISLSPYGEYWRQMRKICTVELLSDKNVRSYTWIRDDEAQNLIRSIEEALVDSCSTPINLRDKLAQYTSSVVVRAAFGKISKDVQNEFLKVIMETLGLASAFEISDLFPSLKILHPFFSVKGKIMQLHRKLDRLLDNIIQQYLSDNDLARSKKERGNEDLTDVLLRIKDSNDLQLPITNNSIKAVMIDMFTGGTDTSLTTVEWAMAELIRHPEVMAKLQYEIRTAVRVKGTAIQEDGIQELGYLKSVVKETLRLHPPLPLMVPRESREQTEIDGYIIPVKNRVLVNAWAIGRDPEYWDDPESFKPERFEDSDIDFAGNHFEFIPFGAGRRICPGISFGLANVYLPLALLLYHFDWKLPNGMNPKDLDMAETVGITVSRANPLLLMAKQIV
;
A
#
# COMPACT_ATOMS: atom_id res chain seq x y z
N MET A 1 -11.78 42.00 -0.01
CA MET A 1 -12.47 41.71 -1.29
C MET A 1 -12.18 40.33 -1.94
N GLY A 2 -11.26 39.46 -1.46
CA GLY A 2 -10.91 38.20 -2.17
C GLY A 2 -11.70 36.92 -1.86
N GLY A 3 -12.62 36.90 -0.88
CA GLY A 3 -13.25 35.66 -0.39
C GLY A 3 -14.55 35.21 -1.09
N GLY A 4 -15.23 36.10 -1.82
CA GLY A 4 -16.57 35.84 -2.39
C GLY A 4 -16.60 35.16 -3.75
N LEU A 5 -15.53 35.26 -4.54
CA LEU A 5 -15.51 34.82 -5.95
C LEU A 5 -15.33 33.30 -6.12
N LEU A 6 -14.60 32.66 -5.20
CA LEU A 6 -14.22 31.25 -5.33
C LEU A 6 -15.43 30.28 -5.30
N PRO A 7 -16.41 30.40 -4.39
CA PRO A 7 -17.62 29.55 -4.42
C PRO A 7 -18.46 29.73 -5.68
N PHE A 8 -18.52 30.95 -6.23
CA PHE A 8 -19.25 31.25 -7.46
C PHE A 8 -18.60 30.55 -8.67
N LEU A 9 -17.28 30.69 -8.84
CA LEU A 9 -16.54 30.03 -9.91
C LEU A 9 -16.63 28.50 -9.82
N ALA A 10 -16.55 27.96 -8.60
CA ALA A 10 -16.69 26.53 -8.37
C ALA A 10 -18.08 26.01 -8.79
N MET A 11 -19.15 26.74 -8.46
CA MET A 11 -20.49 26.37 -8.87
C MET A 11 -20.72 26.52 -10.37
N ALA A 12 -20.21 27.56 -11.02
CA ALA A 12 -20.26 27.71 -12.47
C ALA A 12 -19.57 26.54 -13.19
N PHE A 13 -18.42 26.09 -12.68
CA PHE A 13 -17.71 24.91 -13.19
C PHE A 13 -18.54 23.62 -13.05
N VAL A 14 -19.24 23.43 -11.92
CA VAL A 14 -20.15 22.28 -11.74
C VAL A 14 -21.28 22.29 -12.77
N GLN A 15 -21.87 23.46 -13.06
CA GLN A 15 -22.93 23.55 -14.09
C GLN A 15 -22.42 23.25 -15.49
N LEU A 16 -21.21 23.70 -15.84
CA LEU A 16 -20.59 23.36 -17.12
C LEU A 16 -20.36 21.84 -17.25
N GLY A 17 -19.94 21.18 -16.17
CA GLY A 17 -19.82 19.73 -16.11
C GLY A 17 -21.16 19.02 -16.36
N TYR A 18 -22.22 19.45 -15.67
CA TYR A 18 -23.55 18.89 -15.87
C TYR A 18 -24.10 19.12 -17.28
N ALA A 19 -23.74 20.23 -17.94
CA ALA A 19 -24.11 20.48 -19.32
C ALA A 19 -23.48 19.46 -20.27
N GLY A 20 -22.17 19.22 -20.12
CA GLY A 20 -21.46 18.19 -20.89
C GLY A 20 -22.04 16.80 -20.66
N MET A 21 -22.41 16.48 -19.42
CA MET A 21 -23.02 15.19 -19.06
C MET A 21 -24.36 14.98 -19.78
N ASN A 22 -25.21 15.99 -19.84
CA ASN A 22 -26.51 15.89 -20.50
C ASN A 22 -26.37 15.55 -21.99
N ILE A 23 -25.45 16.20 -22.69
CA ILE A 23 -25.21 15.95 -24.11
C ILE A 23 -24.60 14.56 -24.34
N ILE A 24 -23.51 14.25 -23.64
CA ILE A 24 -22.76 12.99 -23.84
C ILE A 24 -23.62 11.77 -23.45
N SER A 25 -24.41 11.87 -22.38
CA SER A 25 -25.26 10.77 -21.92
C SER A 25 -26.46 10.57 -22.83
N THR A 26 -27.00 11.63 -23.43
CA THR A 26 -28.05 11.51 -24.46
C THR A 26 -27.52 10.76 -25.68
N ILE A 27 -26.33 11.11 -26.18
CA ILE A 27 -25.68 10.38 -27.29
C ILE A 27 -25.43 8.91 -26.93
N ALA A 28 -24.99 8.64 -25.70
CA ALA A 28 -24.75 7.28 -25.27
C ALA A 28 -26.06 6.47 -25.13
N MET A 29 -27.16 7.07 -24.69
CA MET A 29 -28.49 6.45 -24.65
C MET A 29 -29.05 6.21 -26.06
N ASP A 30 -28.89 7.17 -26.97
CA ASP A 30 -29.24 7.03 -28.40
C ASP A 30 -28.43 5.91 -29.07
N SER A 31 -27.20 5.65 -28.62
CA SER A 31 -26.39 4.49 -29.04
C SER A 31 -26.87 3.14 -28.47
N GLY A 32 -27.96 3.12 -27.71
CA GLY A 32 -28.56 1.92 -27.10
C GLY A 32 -28.07 1.59 -25.69
N MET A 33 -27.52 2.55 -24.94
CA MET A 33 -27.16 2.34 -23.53
C MET A 33 -28.40 2.40 -22.64
N ASN A 34 -28.58 1.40 -21.76
CA ASN A 34 -29.66 1.39 -20.79
C ASN A 34 -29.39 2.44 -19.68
N PRO A 35 -30.34 3.36 -19.37
CA PRO A 35 -30.17 4.39 -18.34
C PRO A 35 -29.83 3.84 -16.95
N PHE A 36 -30.40 2.71 -16.55
CA PHE A 36 -30.14 2.11 -15.24
C PHE A 36 -28.68 1.65 -15.14
N ILE A 37 -28.21 0.92 -16.16
CA ILE A 37 -26.83 0.44 -16.26
C ILE A 37 -25.84 1.61 -16.31
N HIS A 38 -26.20 2.71 -17.00
CA HIS A 38 -25.37 3.92 -17.02
C HIS A 38 -25.16 4.50 -15.63
N VAL A 39 -26.24 4.62 -14.84
CA VAL A 39 -26.16 5.12 -13.46
C VAL A 39 -25.35 4.17 -12.57
N ALA A 40 -25.50 2.86 -12.74
CA ALA A 40 -24.70 1.87 -12.02
C ALA A 40 -23.19 2.04 -12.30
N TYR A 41 -22.78 2.16 -13.57
CA TYR A 41 -21.38 2.42 -13.91
C TYR A 41 -20.90 3.78 -13.41
N ARG A 42 -21.73 4.82 -13.50
CA ARG A 42 -21.43 6.16 -12.99
C ARG A 42 -21.07 6.12 -11.49
N GLN A 43 -21.88 5.43 -10.68
CA GLN A 43 -21.66 5.31 -9.24
C GLN A 43 -20.47 4.42 -8.89
N LEU A 44 -20.27 3.33 -9.64
CA LEU A 44 -19.14 2.44 -9.43
C LEU A 44 -17.80 3.15 -9.69
N PHE A 45 -17.67 3.84 -10.82
CA PHE A 45 -16.46 4.60 -11.15
C PHE A 45 -16.24 5.79 -10.20
N ALA A 46 -17.30 6.48 -9.78
CA ALA A 46 -17.19 7.57 -8.81
C ALA A 46 -16.67 7.08 -7.45
N THR A 47 -17.16 5.92 -7.01
CA THR A 47 -16.70 5.25 -5.78
C THR A 47 -15.22 4.89 -5.87
N LEU A 48 -14.79 4.29 -6.98
CA LEU A 48 -13.39 3.93 -7.21
C LEU A 48 -12.46 5.17 -7.24
N CYS A 49 -12.97 6.32 -7.69
CA CYS A 49 -12.23 7.58 -7.70
C CYS A 49 -12.14 8.22 -6.31
N LEU A 50 -13.26 8.27 -5.56
CA LEU A 50 -13.33 8.99 -4.29
C LEU A 50 -12.71 8.25 -3.10
N PHE A 51 -12.77 6.92 -3.05
CA PHE A 51 -12.26 6.17 -1.90
C PHE A 51 -10.76 6.38 -1.62
N PRO A 52 -9.88 6.31 -2.64
CA PRO A 52 -8.46 6.61 -2.45
C PRO A 52 -8.23 8.06 -2.00
N LEU A 53 -8.92 9.02 -2.62
CA LEU A 53 -8.80 10.44 -2.28
C LEU A 53 -9.23 10.72 -0.83
N ALA A 54 -10.37 10.16 -0.41
CA ALA A 54 -10.86 10.27 0.96
C ALA A 54 -9.90 9.66 1.97
N TYR A 55 -9.33 8.49 1.66
CA TYR A 55 -8.34 7.86 2.53
C TYR A 55 -7.09 8.73 2.69
N PHE A 56 -6.48 9.20 1.59
CA PHE A 56 -5.22 9.94 1.69
C PHE A 56 -5.38 11.36 2.28
N LEU A 57 -6.45 12.08 1.90
CA LEU A 57 -6.66 13.46 2.32
C LEU A 57 -7.21 13.56 3.75
N GLU A 58 -8.01 12.60 4.20
CA GLU A 58 -8.72 12.70 5.48
C GLU A 58 -8.30 11.65 6.53
N ARG A 59 -7.30 10.78 6.27
CA ARG A 59 -6.82 9.77 7.25
C ARG A 59 -6.54 10.30 8.66
N LYS A 60 -6.17 11.58 8.81
CA LYS A 60 -5.86 12.21 10.10
C LYS A 60 -7.07 12.85 10.79
N THR A 61 -8.16 13.08 10.07
CA THR A 61 -9.35 13.84 10.52
C THR A 61 -10.60 12.97 10.68
N TRP A 62 -10.47 11.64 10.52
CA TRP A 62 -11.60 10.71 10.65
C TRP A 62 -12.21 10.69 12.07
N CYS A 63 -13.50 11.02 12.12
CA CYS A 63 -14.34 10.87 13.30
C CYS A 63 -15.05 9.50 13.29
N GLN A 64 -15.48 9.05 14.47
CA GLN A 64 -16.26 7.81 14.58
C GLN A 64 -17.61 7.96 13.86
N LEU A 65 -17.92 7.01 12.97
CA LEU A 65 -19.23 6.89 12.34
C LEU A 65 -20.24 6.38 13.37
N THR A 66 -21.13 7.26 13.83
CA THR A 66 -22.26 6.83 14.66
C THR A 66 -23.34 6.17 13.79
N ARG A 67 -24.16 5.29 14.37
CA ARG A 67 -25.28 4.66 13.64
C ARG A 67 -26.22 5.70 13.00
N SER A 68 -26.43 6.83 13.70
CA SER A 68 -27.21 7.96 13.19
C SER A 68 -26.56 8.60 11.94
N THR A 69 -25.25 8.85 11.98
CA THR A 69 -24.51 9.40 10.83
C THR A 69 -24.53 8.47 9.62
N VAL A 70 -24.33 7.16 9.83
CA VAL A 70 -24.39 6.15 8.75
C VAL A 70 -25.78 6.13 8.12
N PHE A 71 -26.84 6.18 8.93
CA PHE A 71 -28.21 6.22 8.45
C PHE A 71 -28.50 7.49 7.63
N GLN A 72 -28.02 8.66 8.07
CA GLN A 72 -28.16 9.90 7.30
C GLN A 72 -27.39 9.85 5.96
N ILE A 73 -26.17 9.29 5.95
CA ILE A 73 -25.39 9.08 4.71
C ILE A 73 -26.11 8.09 3.78
N PHE A 74 -26.75 7.06 4.33
CA PHE A 74 -27.57 6.14 3.57
C PHE A 74 -28.77 6.84 2.93
N LEU A 75 -29.49 7.70 3.66
CA LEU A 75 -30.55 8.53 3.08
C LEU A 75 -30.01 9.47 2.00
N CYS A 76 -28.84 10.09 2.22
CA CYS A 76 -28.17 10.88 1.18
C CYS A 76 -27.91 10.05 -0.09
N SER A 77 -27.51 8.77 0.05
CA SER A 77 -27.26 7.89 -1.10
C SER A 77 -28.52 7.58 -1.90
N ILE A 78 -29.66 7.40 -1.22
CA ILE A 78 -30.96 7.16 -1.88
C ILE A 78 -31.40 8.42 -2.63
N PHE A 79 -31.51 9.55 -1.94
CA PHE A 79 -32.10 10.77 -2.53
C PHE A 79 -31.14 11.49 -3.48
N GLY A 80 -29.85 11.54 -3.19
CA GLY A 80 -28.87 12.28 -3.99
C GLY A 80 -28.37 11.51 -5.20
N ALA A 81 -28.06 10.23 -5.02
CA ALA A 81 -27.42 9.43 -6.06
C ALA A 81 -28.41 8.47 -6.73
N THR A 82 -29.01 7.54 -6.00
CA THR A 82 -29.80 6.44 -6.60
C THR A 82 -31.12 6.92 -7.22
N MET A 83 -32.07 7.40 -6.41
CA MET A 83 -33.40 7.77 -6.86
C MET A 83 -33.35 8.95 -7.83
N ASN A 84 -32.59 9.99 -7.47
CA ASN A 84 -32.41 11.15 -8.34
C ASN A 84 -31.83 10.78 -9.70
N GLN A 85 -30.69 10.09 -9.76
CA GLN A 85 -30.04 9.87 -11.07
C GLN A 85 -30.80 8.87 -11.93
N ILE A 86 -31.37 7.80 -11.35
CA ILE A 86 -32.19 6.86 -12.11
C ILE A 86 -33.38 7.59 -12.73
N THR A 87 -34.16 8.32 -11.93
CA THR A 87 -35.33 9.05 -12.44
C THR A 87 -34.94 10.14 -13.43
N TYR A 88 -33.80 10.81 -13.23
CA TYR A 88 -33.27 11.81 -14.15
C TYR A 88 -32.92 11.22 -15.52
N PHE A 89 -32.11 10.16 -15.60
CA PHE A 89 -31.68 9.60 -16.89
C PHE A 89 -32.79 8.84 -17.60
N VAL A 90 -33.69 8.18 -16.87
CA VAL A 90 -34.89 7.59 -17.48
C VAL A 90 -35.79 8.71 -18.02
N GLY A 91 -35.96 9.79 -17.27
CA GLY A 91 -36.67 10.98 -17.73
C GLY A 91 -36.04 11.60 -18.98
N LEU A 92 -34.72 11.80 -18.97
CA LEU A 92 -33.94 12.32 -20.09
C LEU A 92 -34.06 11.46 -21.35
N LYS A 93 -34.11 10.13 -21.21
CA LYS A 93 -34.35 9.21 -22.33
C LYS A 93 -35.73 9.39 -22.97
N HIS A 94 -36.73 9.84 -22.21
CA HIS A 94 -38.10 10.07 -22.66
C HIS A 94 -38.43 11.53 -22.98
N SER A 95 -37.46 12.44 -22.83
CA SER A 95 -37.59 13.87 -23.09
C SER A 95 -36.40 14.38 -23.92
N THR A 96 -36.13 15.68 -23.85
CA THR A 96 -34.90 16.28 -24.40
C THR A 96 -34.00 16.83 -23.28
N PRO A 97 -32.70 17.04 -23.54
CA PRO A 97 -31.79 17.69 -22.59
C PRO A 97 -32.28 19.06 -22.13
N THR A 98 -32.85 19.84 -23.05
CA THR A 98 -33.37 21.17 -22.76
C THR A 98 -34.55 21.11 -21.78
N ILE A 99 -35.48 20.17 -21.97
CA ILE A 99 -36.61 19.95 -21.05
C ILE A 99 -36.12 19.43 -19.69
N ALA A 100 -35.20 18.47 -19.68
CA ALA A 100 -34.62 17.92 -18.45
C ALA A 100 -33.96 19.00 -17.59
N CYS A 101 -33.12 19.85 -18.21
CA CYS A 101 -32.50 20.97 -17.51
C CYS A 101 -33.51 22.05 -17.07
N ALA A 102 -34.55 22.32 -17.85
CA ALA A 102 -35.59 23.26 -17.43
C ALA A 102 -36.30 22.81 -16.16
N LEU A 103 -36.61 21.51 -16.03
CA LEU A 103 -37.25 20.96 -14.83
C LEU A 103 -36.32 20.89 -13.62
N THR A 104 -34.98 20.92 -13.81
CA THR A 104 -34.05 21.11 -12.68
C THR A 104 -34.13 22.49 -12.06
N ASN A 105 -34.71 23.49 -12.74
CA ASN A 105 -34.96 24.82 -12.15
C ASN A 105 -36.07 24.80 -11.08
N LEU A 106 -36.72 23.66 -10.86
CA LEU A 106 -37.60 23.45 -9.71
C LEU A 106 -36.83 23.17 -8.41
N ILE A 107 -35.55 22.79 -8.48
CA ILE A 107 -34.72 22.46 -7.31
C ILE A 107 -34.65 23.62 -6.30
N PRO A 108 -34.37 24.90 -6.69
CA PRO A 108 -34.41 26.02 -5.75
C PRO A 108 -35.74 26.15 -5.01
N ALA A 109 -36.86 26.02 -5.73
CA ALA A 109 -38.20 26.12 -5.17
C ALA A 109 -38.45 25.03 -4.11
N PHE A 110 -38.18 23.78 -4.45
CA PHE A 110 -38.31 22.67 -3.50
C PHE A 110 -37.31 22.77 -2.34
N THR A 111 -36.08 23.21 -2.58
CA THR A 111 -35.07 23.40 -1.54
C THR A 111 -35.51 24.48 -0.55
N PHE A 112 -36.04 25.60 -1.04
CA PHE A 112 -36.60 26.67 -0.21
C PHE A 112 -37.80 26.18 0.62
N LEU A 113 -38.77 25.51 -0.02
CA LEU A 113 -39.94 24.94 0.66
C LEU A 113 -39.58 23.93 1.76
N LEU A 114 -38.49 23.17 1.59
CA LEU A 114 -38.01 22.22 2.58
C LEU A 114 -37.11 22.86 3.66
N ALA A 115 -36.38 23.93 3.33
CA ALA A 115 -35.46 24.59 4.24
C ALA A 115 -36.18 25.43 5.32
N VAL A 116 -37.29 26.08 4.97
CA VAL A 116 -38.04 26.98 5.87
C VAL A 116 -38.61 26.24 7.10
N PRO A 117 -39.33 25.11 6.98
CA PRO A 117 -39.85 24.39 8.15
C PRO A 117 -38.75 23.80 9.05
N LEU A 118 -37.55 23.57 8.49
CA LEU A 118 -36.41 23.00 9.20
C LEU A 118 -35.54 24.05 9.91
N GLY A 119 -35.95 25.32 9.86
CA GLY A 119 -35.20 26.43 10.47
C GLY A 119 -33.83 26.67 9.82
N LEU A 120 -33.58 26.11 8.63
CA LEU A 120 -32.35 26.30 7.89
C LEU A 120 -32.32 27.66 7.16
N GLU A 121 -33.48 28.29 6.99
CA GLU A 121 -33.64 29.65 6.47
C GLU A 121 -34.78 30.39 7.21
N ARG A 122 -34.61 31.70 7.44
CA ARG A 122 -35.64 32.58 8.03
C ARG A 122 -36.53 33.13 6.93
N ALA A 123 -37.80 32.73 6.90
CA ALA A 123 -38.77 33.30 5.96
C ALA A 123 -39.29 34.64 6.48
N GLN A 124 -38.62 35.74 6.14
CA GLN A 124 -39.08 37.09 6.45
C GLN A 124 -40.16 37.54 5.44
N PHE A 125 -41.40 37.07 5.61
CA PHE A 125 -42.50 37.33 4.66
C PHE A 125 -42.90 38.83 4.51
N ARG A 126 -42.43 39.69 5.43
CA ARG A 126 -42.79 41.11 5.47
C ARG A 126 -41.72 42.05 4.89
N THR A 127 -40.51 41.57 4.60
CA THR A 127 -39.45 42.40 4.01
C THR A 127 -39.52 42.40 2.48
N LYS A 128 -39.12 43.50 1.83
CA LYS A 128 -39.07 43.59 0.36
C LYS A 128 -38.17 42.51 -0.25
N ALA A 129 -37.07 42.19 0.44
CA ALA A 129 -36.16 41.09 0.11
C ALA A 129 -36.82 39.70 0.19
N GLY A 130 -37.61 39.45 1.24
CA GLY A 130 -38.38 38.21 1.41
C GLY A 130 -39.46 38.02 0.33
N GLN A 131 -40.18 39.08 -0.01
CA GLN A 131 -41.22 39.05 -1.07
C GLN A 131 -40.62 38.80 -2.47
N ALA A 132 -39.47 39.39 -2.78
CA ALA A 132 -38.76 39.17 -4.04
C ALA A 132 -38.35 37.68 -4.22
N LYS A 133 -37.90 37.02 -3.15
CA LYS A 133 -37.55 35.59 -3.19
C LYS A 133 -38.76 34.69 -3.48
N ILE A 134 -39.92 34.99 -2.90
CA ILE A 134 -41.15 34.19 -3.10
C ILE A 134 -41.68 34.36 -4.53
N TRP A 135 -41.88 35.61 -4.97
CA TRP A 135 -42.37 35.89 -6.31
C TRP A 135 -41.40 35.43 -7.40
N GLY A 136 -40.10 35.63 -7.20
CA GLY A 136 -39.07 35.12 -8.12
C GLY A 136 -39.09 33.59 -8.24
N THR A 137 -39.35 32.88 -7.14
CA THR A 137 -39.50 31.42 -7.14
C THR A 137 -40.76 30.98 -7.91
N ILE A 138 -41.89 31.64 -7.71
CA ILE A 138 -43.15 31.35 -8.43
C ILE A 138 -42.97 31.57 -9.95
N ILE A 139 -42.32 32.67 -10.34
CA ILE A 139 -42.03 32.99 -11.74
C ILE A 139 -41.09 31.95 -12.36
N CYS A 140 -40.06 31.49 -11.63
CA CYS A 140 -39.16 30.41 -12.08
C CYS A 140 -39.91 29.10 -12.32
N VAL A 141 -40.77 28.69 -11.39
CA VAL A 141 -41.58 27.48 -11.50
C VAL A 141 -42.53 27.58 -12.69
N GLY A 142 -43.25 28.70 -12.83
CA GLY A 142 -44.12 28.97 -13.97
C GLY A 142 -43.37 28.92 -15.30
N GLY A 143 -42.18 29.53 -15.38
CA GLY A 143 -41.33 29.49 -16.57
C GLY A 143 -40.87 28.07 -16.96
N ALA A 144 -40.56 27.21 -15.98
CA ALA A 144 -40.20 25.82 -16.23
C ALA A 144 -41.36 24.98 -16.77
N PHE A 145 -42.58 25.22 -16.30
CA PHE A 145 -43.79 24.58 -16.85
C PHE A 145 -44.14 25.08 -18.25
N VAL A 146 -44.03 26.39 -18.50
CA VAL A 146 -44.24 26.96 -19.85
C VAL A 146 -43.24 26.37 -20.84
N LEU A 147 -41.96 26.26 -20.47
CA LEU A 147 -40.92 25.67 -21.32
C LEU A 147 -41.20 24.21 -21.66
N SER A 148 -41.66 23.41 -20.70
CA SER A 148 -41.83 21.96 -20.86
C SER A 148 -43.18 21.55 -21.49
N MET A 149 -44.24 22.33 -21.28
CA MET A 149 -45.60 21.96 -21.72
C MET A 149 -46.09 22.74 -22.95
N TYR A 150 -45.54 23.92 -23.26
CA TYR A 150 -45.98 24.73 -24.41
C TYR A 150 -45.03 24.60 -25.60
N HIS A 151 -45.40 23.79 -26.58
CA HIS A 151 -44.68 23.69 -27.87
C HIS A 151 -45.36 24.61 -28.88
N GLY A 152 -44.95 25.88 -28.92
CA GLY A 152 -45.42 26.86 -29.92
C GLY A 152 -44.79 26.66 -31.31
N GLU A 153 -44.74 27.71 -32.14
CA GLU A 153 -44.08 27.63 -33.45
C GLU A 153 -42.56 27.38 -33.35
N ILE A 154 -42.00 26.69 -34.36
CA ILE A 154 -40.57 26.41 -34.46
C ILE A 154 -39.84 27.67 -34.93
N ILE A 155 -38.86 28.12 -34.16
CA ILE A 155 -38.02 29.25 -34.54
C ILE A 155 -37.04 28.77 -35.61
N LYS A 156 -37.15 29.31 -36.83
CA LYS A 156 -36.23 29.01 -37.94
C LYS A 156 -34.90 29.74 -37.74
N ILE A 157 -34.02 29.16 -36.92
CA ILE A 157 -32.62 29.59 -36.78
C ILE A 157 -31.77 28.85 -37.81
N ALA A 158 -30.75 29.51 -38.38
CA ALA A 158 -29.78 28.89 -39.28
C ALA A 158 -29.22 27.59 -38.68
N GLN A 159 -29.10 26.52 -39.48
CA GLN A 159 -28.53 25.25 -39.00
C GLN A 159 -27.06 25.44 -38.60
N SER A 160 -26.65 24.85 -37.49
CA SER A 160 -25.25 24.90 -37.06
C SER A 160 -24.36 24.18 -38.08
N SER A 161 -23.25 24.83 -38.47
CA SER A 161 -22.22 24.29 -39.38
C SER A 161 -21.22 23.35 -38.69
N ILE A 162 -21.46 23.01 -37.41
CA ILE A 162 -20.57 22.17 -36.62
C ILE A 162 -20.91 20.70 -36.89
N ASP A 163 -20.11 20.05 -37.73
CA ASP A 163 -20.24 18.63 -38.05
C ASP A 163 -19.51 17.76 -37.00
N TRP A 164 -20.28 17.25 -36.05
CA TRP A 164 -19.80 16.28 -35.07
C TRP A 164 -20.07 14.85 -35.55
N LYS A 165 -19.08 14.22 -36.20
CA LYS A 165 -19.16 12.85 -36.79
C LYS A 165 -19.78 11.79 -35.86
N LEU A 166 -19.58 11.91 -34.54
CA LEU A 166 -20.10 10.96 -33.56
C LEU A 166 -21.62 11.13 -33.32
N ALA A 167 -22.17 12.34 -33.45
CA ALA A 167 -23.61 12.60 -33.35
C ALA A 167 -24.34 12.18 -34.63
N GLU A 168 -23.68 12.25 -35.79
CA GLU A 168 -24.22 11.77 -37.08
C GLU A 168 -24.46 10.26 -37.09
N GLN A 169 -23.51 9.45 -36.61
CA GLN A 169 -23.69 8.00 -36.52
C GLN A 169 -24.83 7.60 -35.57
N SER A 170 -25.02 8.36 -34.48
CA SER A 170 -26.12 8.15 -33.54
C SER A 170 -27.48 8.53 -34.13
N ARG A 171 -27.52 9.51 -35.05
CA ARG A 171 -28.74 10.01 -35.71
C ARG A 171 -29.34 9.00 -36.68
N ASN A 172 -28.52 8.19 -37.35
CA ASN A 172 -29.00 7.14 -38.26
C ASN A 172 -29.63 5.94 -37.54
N ASN A 173 -29.34 5.77 -36.23
CA ASN A 173 -29.89 4.70 -35.40
C ASN A 173 -31.09 5.14 -34.54
N LYS A 174 -31.62 6.35 -34.77
CA LYS A 174 -32.71 6.91 -33.96
C LYS A 174 -34.01 6.15 -34.22
N VAL A 175 -34.28 5.11 -33.43
CA VAL A 175 -35.58 4.43 -33.39
C VAL A 175 -36.61 5.43 -32.89
N SER A 176 -37.74 5.56 -33.60
CA SER A 176 -38.84 6.46 -33.26
C SER A 176 -39.35 6.17 -31.84
N HIS A 177 -38.99 6.99 -30.87
CA HIS A 177 -39.45 6.86 -29.48
C HIS A 177 -40.93 7.27 -29.37
N HIS A 178 -41.84 6.29 -29.45
CA HIS A 178 -43.23 6.38 -28.99
C HIS A 178 -43.34 6.08 -27.48
N GLY A 179 -42.44 6.65 -26.67
CA GLY A 179 -42.56 6.58 -25.20
C GLY A 179 -43.40 7.74 -24.70
N ASN A 180 -44.22 7.52 -23.67
CA ASN A 180 -45.10 8.53 -23.08
C ASN A 180 -44.29 9.76 -22.61
N PHE A 181 -44.23 10.83 -23.42
CA PHE A 181 -43.55 12.09 -23.11
C PHE A 181 -43.87 12.63 -21.70
N PHE A 182 -45.13 12.51 -21.29
CA PHE A 182 -45.60 12.86 -19.94
C PHE A 182 -44.93 12.06 -18.81
N SER A 183 -44.58 10.79 -19.05
CA SER A 183 -43.85 9.97 -18.07
C SER A 183 -42.42 10.48 -17.85
N GLY A 184 -41.78 11.02 -18.89
CA GLY A 184 -40.45 11.64 -18.79
C GLY A 184 -40.46 12.88 -17.90
N ILE A 185 -41.43 13.78 -18.11
CA ILE A 185 -41.62 14.99 -17.29
C ILE A 185 -41.85 14.63 -15.82
N PHE A 186 -42.74 13.66 -15.55
CA PHE A 186 -43.05 13.24 -14.18
C PHE A 186 -41.81 12.70 -13.44
N LEU A 187 -41.00 11.87 -14.10
CA LEU A 187 -39.75 11.35 -13.53
C LEU A 187 -38.71 12.45 -13.27
N LEU A 188 -38.64 13.47 -14.14
CA LEU A 188 -37.75 14.62 -13.95
C LEU A 188 -38.17 15.48 -12.76
N ILE A 189 -39.47 15.64 -12.49
CA ILE A 189 -39.96 16.32 -11.28
C ILE A 189 -39.56 15.53 -10.03
N ILE A 190 -39.72 14.20 -10.03
CA ILE A 190 -39.28 13.33 -8.93
C ILE A 190 -37.77 13.49 -8.67
N SER A 191 -36.97 13.54 -9.73
CA SER A 191 -35.53 13.79 -9.65
C SER A 191 -35.24 15.13 -8.96
N SER A 192 -35.89 16.22 -9.39
CA SER A 192 -35.71 17.55 -8.78
C SER A 192 -36.07 17.59 -7.30
N VAL A 193 -37.16 16.93 -6.89
CA VAL A 193 -37.54 16.82 -5.46
C VAL A 193 -36.50 16.01 -4.69
N SER A 194 -36.07 14.87 -5.23
CA SER A 194 -35.06 14.00 -4.60
C SER A 194 -33.75 14.75 -4.37
N TRP A 195 -33.33 15.55 -5.33
CA TRP A 195 -32.12 16.36 -5.23
C TRP A 195 -32.24 17.48 -4.20
N ALA A 196 -33.40 18.14 -4.11
CA ALA A 196 -33.66 19.13 -3.06
C ALA A 196 -33.59 18.50 -1.66
N VAL A 197 -34.17 17.30 -1.47
CA VAL A 197 -34.06 16.54 -0.21
C VAL A 197 -32.60 16.21 0.12
N TRP A 198 -31.81 15.80 -0.86
CA TRP A 198 -30.38 15.53 -0.67
C TRP A 198 -29.61 16.76 -0.18
N ILE A 199 -29.83 17.94 -0.79
CA ILE A 199 -29.17 19.19 -0.38
C ILE A 199 -29.41 19.47 1.11
N ILE A 200 -30.65 19.27 1.59
CA ILE A 200 -31.03 19.48 3.00
C ILE A 200 -30.36 18.46 3.94
N ILE A 201 -30.41 17.17 3.60
CA ILE A 201 -29.79 16.13 4.44
C ILE A 201 -28.27 16.31 4.46
N GLN A 202 -27.66 16.64 3.32
CA GLN A 202 -26.23 16.85 3.20
C GLN A 202 -25.74 18.04 4.04
N ALA A 203 -26.53 19.12 4.13
CA ALA A 203 -26.23 20.24 5.03
C ALA A 203 -26.15 19.79 6.50
N LYS A 204 -27.08 18.94 6.95
CA LYS A 204 -27.06 18.38 8.31
C LYS A 204 -25.90 17.40 8.52
N VAL A 205 -25.62 16.54 7.54
CA VAL A 205 -24.48 15.60 7.59
C VAL A 205 -23.16 16.35 7.70
N GLY A 206 -22.98 17.46 6.96
CA GLY A 206 -21.77 18.28 7.04
C GLY A 206 -21.50 18.87 8.42
N GLN A 207 -22.55 19.20 9.18
CA GLN A 207 -22.42 19.68 10.56
C GLN A 207 -22.01 18.57 11.54
N ILE A 208 -22.50 17.34 11.33
CA ILE A 208 -22.26 16.19 12.23
C ILE A 208 -20.95 15.47 11.90
N TYR A 209 -20.58 15.42 10.62
CA TYR A 209 -19.44 14.65 10.12
C TYR A 209 -18.57 15.52 9.18
N PRO A 210 -17.56 16.23 9.71
CA PRO A 210 -16.80 17.25 8.97
C PRO A 210 -15.75 16.69 7.99
N ALA A 211 -15.85 15.41 7.61
CA ALA A 211 -14.97 14.76 6.63
C ALA A 211 -15.74 14.57 5.31
N ARG A 212 -15.55 15.52 4.39
CA ARG A 212 -16.35 15.73 3.18
C ARG A 212 -16.08 14.71 2.09
N TYR A 213 -14.82 14.35 1.91
CA TYR A 213 -14.44 13.34 0.92
C TYR A 213 -14.92 11.96 1.37
N SER A 214 -14.81 11.68 2.67
CA SER A 214 -15.26 10.43 3.28
C SER A 214 -16.78 10.27 3.26
N SER A 215 -17.54 11.32 3.57
CA SER A 215 -19.02 11.27 3.49
C SER A 215 -19.50 11.07 2.04
N SER A 216 -18.88 11.78 1.08
CA SER A 216 -19.21 11.65 -0.34
C SER A 216 -18.82 10.27 -0.89
N ALA A 217 -17.67 9.73 -0.49
CA ALA A 217 -17.22 8.40 -0.87
C ALA A 217 -18.18 7.31 -0.35
N LEU A 218 -18.55 7.36 0.94
CA LEU A 218 -19.50 6.43 1.55
C LEU A 218 -20.87 6.49 0.87
N MET A 219 -21.35 7.70 0.56
CA MET A 219 -22.60 7.91 -0.16
C MET A 219 -22.55 7.27 -1.56
N CYS A 220 -21.49 7.51 -2.34
CA CYS A 220 -21.32 6.90 -3.67
C CYS A 220 -21.23 5.37 -3.59
N PHE A 221 -20.54 4.84 -2.58
CA PHE A 221 -20.45 3.39 -2.37
C PHE A 221 -21.80 2.76 -2.09
N MET A 222 -22.56 3.31 -1.14
CA MET A 222 -23.92 2.83 -0.85
C MET A 222 -24.83 2.91 -2.07
N SER A 223 -24.75 4.00 -2.84
CA SER A 223 -25.51 4.15 -4.08
C SER A 223 -25.07 3.16 -5.15
N SER A 224 -23.79 2.85 -5.26
CA SER A 224 -23.29 1.87 -6.24
C SER A 224 -23.92 0.49 -6.02
N ILE A 225 -24.05 0.05 -4.76
CA ILE A 225 -24.73 -1.20 -4.42
C ILE A 225 -26.21 -1.12 -4.82
N GLN A 226 -26.91 -0.06 -4.41
CA GLN A 226 -28.33 0.13 -4.73
C GLN A 226 -28.58 0.13 -6.24
N CYS A 227 -27.79 0.90 -7.00
CA CYS A 227 -27.94 1.05 -8.45
C CYS A 227 -27.59 -0.24 -9.20
N VAL A 228 -26.58 -0.99 -8.75
CA VAL A 228 -26.26 -2.31 -9.35
C VAL A 228 -27.38 -3.30 -9.10
N ILE A 229 -27.93 -3.37 -7.88
CA ILE A 229 -29.07 -4.25 -7.57
C ILE A 229 -30.28 -3.88 -8.44
N ILE A 230 -30.66 -2.60 -8.49
CA ILE A 230 -31.80 -2.15 -9.30
C ILE A 230 -31.56 -2.46 -10.78
N SER A 231 -30.37 -2.17 -11.31
CA SER A 231 -30.05 -2.40 -12.72
C SER A 231 -30.03 -3.88 -13.08
N LEU A 232 -29.53 -4.73 -12.17
CA LEU A 232 -29.60 -6.17 -12.36
C LEU A 232 -31.05 -6.63 -12.38
N CYS A 233 -31.91 -6.17 -11.46
CA CYS A 233 -33.34 -6.52 -11.46
C CYS A 233 -34.10 -6.04 -12.72
N VAL A 234 -33.69 -4.92 -13.33
CA VAL A 234 -34.34 -4.38 -14.53
C VAL A 234 -33.87 -5.05 -15.81
N ASP A 235 -32.58 -5.37 -15.94
CA ASP A 235 -32.01 -5.97 -17.15
C ASP A 235 -30.91 -7.00 -16.80
N HIS A 236 -31.32 -8.26 -16.77
CA HIS A 236 -30.47 -9.41 -16.46
C HIS A 236 -29.53 -9.80 -17.63
N ASN A 237 -29.67 -9.21 -18.82
CA ASN A 237 -28.90 -9.61 -20.00
C ASN A 237 -27.47 -9.06 -19.96
N LEU A 238 -26.47 -9.94 -19.90
CA LEU A 238 -25.05 -9.56 -19.87
C LEU A 238 -24.57 -8.75 -21.08
N SER A 239 -25.27 -8.84 -22.21
CA SER A 239 -24.99 -8.04 -23.42
C SER A 239 -25.35 -6.56 -23.23
N ALA A 240 -26.36 -6.24 -22.42
CA ALA A 240 -26.77 -4.86 -22.12
C ALA A 240 -25.72 -4.13 -21.27
N TRP A 241 -24.95 -4.88 -20.46
CA TRP A 241 -23.84 -4.38 -19.64
C TRP A 241 -22.54 -4.15 -20.44
N SER A 242 -22.57 -4.34 -21.75
CA SER A 242 -21.41 -4.16 -22.61
C SER A 242 -21.12 -2.68 -22.90
N LEU A 243 -19.91 -2.22 -22.55
CA LEU A 243 -19.36 -0.90 -22.90
C LEU A 243 -18.60 -0.90 -24.23
N ARG A 244 -18.89 -1.84 -25.14
CA ARG A 244 -18.14 -2.03 -26.40
C ARG A 244 -18.14 -0.82 -27.35
N PRO A 245 -19.18 0.03 -27.41
CA PRO A 245 -19.07 1.33 -28.05
C PRO A 245 -18.30 2.31 -27.15
N PRO A 246 -17.22 2.96 -27.63
CA PRO A 246 -16.38 3.82 -26.80
C PRO A 246 -17.17 4.98 -26.16
N ILE A 247 -18.23 5.45 -26.82
CA ILE A 247 -19.11 6.50 -26.29
C ILE A 247 -19.81 6.12 -24.99
N ARG A 248 -20.16 4.83 -24.79
CA ARG A 248 -20.78 4.35 -23.54
C ARG A 248 -19.81 4.37 -22.37
N ALA A 249 -18.55 4.02 -22.63
CA ALA A 249 -17.46 4.08 -21.65
C ALA A 249 -17.11 5.54 -21.30
N ILE A 250 -16.93 6.39 -22.32
CA ILE A 250 -16.61 7.82 -22.15
C ILE A 250 -17.71 8.53 -21.37
N SER A 251 -18.99 8.30 -21.72
CA SER A 251 -20.14 8.87 -21.03
C SER A 251 -20.16 8.48 -19.55
N SER A 252 -20.04 7.19 -19.25
CA SER A 252 -20.06 6.69 -17.88
C SER A 252 -18.88 7.19 -17.04
N LEU A 253 -17.67 7.27 -17.63
CA LEU A 253 -16.46 7.75 -16.94
C LEU A 253 -16.50 9.26 -16.69
N TYR A 254 -16.92 10.05 -17.68
CA TYR A 254 -17.08 11.50 -17.55
C TYR A 254 -18.12 11.84 -16.48
N ALA A 255 -19.28 11.19 -16.54
CA ALA A 255 -20.35 11.39 -15.57
C ALA A 255 -19.91 10.99 -14.14
N ALA A 256 -19.09 9.95 -14.01
CA ALA A 256 -18.57 9.50 -12.73
C ALA A 256 -17.56 10.46 -12.11
N ILE A 257 -16.52 10.85 -12.86
CA ILE A 257 -15.41 11.64 -12.33
C ILE A 257 -15.83 13.11 -12.16
N VAL A 258 -16.36 13.72 -13.22
CA VAL A 258 -16.65 15.17 -13.22
C VAL A 258 -17.95 15.46 -12.49
N CYS A 259 -19.01 14.72 -12.81
CA CYS A 259 -20.37 15.04 -12.38
C CYS A 259 -20.84 14.29 -11.14
N THR A 260 -20.02 13.41 -10.56
CA THR A 260 -20.32 12.74 -9.30
C THR A 260 -19.19 12.93 -8.31
N ALA A 261 -18.00 12.40 -8.59
CA ALA A 261 -16.88 12.51 -7.65
C ALA A 261 -16.52 13.97 -7.34
N LEU A 262 -16.20 14.76 -8.37
CA LEU A 262 -15.80 16.14 -8.21
C LEU A 262 -16.99 17.04 -7.82
N ALA A 263 -18.11 16.94 -8.55
CA ALA A 263 -19.29 17.76 -8.30
C ALA A 263 -19.86 17.59 -6.88
N PHE A 264 -19.96 16.37 -6.35
CA PHE A 264 -20.51 16.15 -5.00
C PHE A 264 -19.59 16.74 -3.92
N CYS A 265 -18.27 16.65 -4.10
CA CYS A 265 -17.32 17.26 -3.17
C CYS A 265 -17.39 18.79 -3.20
N ILE A 266 -17.42 19.40 -4.39
CA ILE A 266 -17.55 20.85 -4.55
C ILE A 266 -18.88 21.34 -3.98
N GLN A 267 -19.99 20.68 -4.31
CA GLN A 267 -21.31 21.06 -3.82
C GLN A 267 -21.40 20.90 -2.30
N SER A 268 -20.88 19.82 -1.72
CA SER A 268 -20.84 19.65 -0.26
C SER A 268 -20.04 20.76 0.42
N TRP A 269 -18.92 21.19 -0.17
CA TRP A 269 -18.14 22.32 0.32
C TRP A 269 -18.89 23.65 0.21
N CYS A 270 -19.57 23.91 -0.90
CA CYS A 270 -20.38 25.12 -1.08
C CYS A 270 -21.58 25.16 -0.12
N ILE A 271 -22.25 24.03 0.12
CA ILE A 271 -23.37 23.91 1.08
C ILE A 271 -22.89 24.28 2.47
N GLU A 272 -21.74 23.78 2.90
CA GLU A 272 -21.19 24.09 4.23
C GLU A 272 -20.81 25.58 4.36
N LYS A 273 -20.33 26.21 3.29
CA LYS A 273 -19.84 27.60 3.32
C LYS A 273 -20.91 28.67 3.13
N LYS A 274 -21.91 28.43 2.28
CA LYS A 274 -22.90 29.44 1.86
C LYS A 274 -24.35 28.97 2.05
N GLY A 275 -24.53 27.78 2.60
CA GLY A 275 -25.85 27.19 2.87
C GLY A 275 -26.44 26.40 1.70
N PRO A 276 -27.49 25.62 1.97
CA PRO A 276 -28.13 24.71 0.99
C PRO A 276 -28.73 25.44 -0.21
N LEU A 277 -29.41 26.57 -0.01
CA LEU A 277 -30.06 27.31 -1.09
C LEU A 277 -29.04 27.87 -2.09
N TYR A 278 -27.84 28.27 -1.64
CA TYR A 278 -26.82 28.86 -2.53
C TYR A 278 -26.46 27.95 -3.71
N VAL A 279 -26.28 26.65 -3.47
CA VAL A 279 -25.92 25.68 -4.51
C VAL A 279 -27.07 25.47 -5.51
N SER A 280 -28.32 25.49 -5.05
CA SER A 280 -29.49 25.27 -5.90
C SER A 280 -29.70 26.39 -6.93
N VAL A 281 -29.38 27.63 -6.57
CA VAL A 281 -29.64 28.85 -7.37
C VAL A 281 -28.84 28.89 -8.68
N PHE A 282 -27.80 28.07 -8.84
CA PHE A 282 -27.03 27.99 -10.09
C PHE A 282 -27.68 27.12 -11.18
N SER A 283 -28.79 26.43 -10.90
CA SER A 283 -29.45 25.53 -11.87
C SER A 283 -29.85 26.21 -13.19
N PRO A 284 -30.30 27.49 -13.24
CA PRO A 284 -30.66 28.10 -14.52
C PRO A 284 -29.47 28.35 -15.46
N LEU A 285 -28.25 28.48 -14.93
CA LEU A 285 -27.04 28.56 -15.75
C LEU A 285 -26.86 27.29 -16.59
N LEU A 286 -27.22 26.13 -16.04
CA LEU A 286 -27.22 24.85 -16.76
C LEU A 286 -28.16 24.89 -17.97
N LEU A 287 -29.37 25.45 -17.82
CA LEU A 287 -30.35 25.53 -18.91
C LEU A 287 -29.80 26.35 -20.09
N VAL A 288 -29.19 27.52 -19.82
CA VAL A 288 -28.63 28.38 -20.88
C VAL A 288 -27.52 27.65 -21.64
N ILE A 289 -26.59 27.03 -20.92
CA ILE A 289 -25.47 26.30 -21.53
C ILE A 289 -26.00 25.09 -22.34
N VAL A 290 -26.94 24.32 -21.79
CA VAL A 290 -27.50 23.15 -22.48
C VAL A 290 -28.34 23.54 -23.67
N ALA A 291 -29.12 24.62 -23.63
CA ALA A 291 -29.88 25.08 -24.80
C ALA A 291 -28.95 25.43 -25.98
N ILE A 292 -27.84 26.12 -25.72
CA ILE A 292 -26.82 26.46 -26.74
C ILE A 292 -26.16 25.19 -27.28
N LEU A 293 -25.71 24.29 -26.39
CA LEU A 293 -25.02 23.06 -26.79
C LEU A 293 -25.95 22.06 -27.51
N SER A 294 -27.21 21.95 -27.08
CA SER A 294 -28.20 21.08 -27.73
C SER A 294 -28.60 21.59 -29.11
N TRP A 295 -28.72 22.91 -29.28
CA TRP A 295 -28.89 23.50 -30.61
C TRP A 295 -27.65 23.26 -31.49
N ALA A 296 -26.44 23.53 -30.97
CA ALA A 296 -25.20 23.42 -31.72
C ALA A 296 -24.82 21.98 -32.10
N LEU A 297 -24.91 21.04 -31.16
CA LEU A 297 -24.39 19.67 -31.28
C LEU A 297 -25.46 18.62 -31.58
N LEU A 298 -26.66 18.76 -30.99
CA LEU A 298 -27.75 17.81 -31.16
C LEU A 298 -28.75 18.22 -32.25
N ARG A 299 -28.63 19.45 -32.78
CA ARG A 299 -29.59 20.09 -33.71
C ARG A 299 -31.03 20.03 -33.19
N GLU A 300 -31.20 20.24 -31.88
CA GLU A 300 -32.52 20.31 -31.25
C GLU A 300 -33.30 21.52 -31.79
N LYS A 301 -34.58 21.32 -32.15
CA LYS A 301 -35.45 22.40 -32.63
C LYS A 301 -35.90 23.25 -31.44
N LEU A 302 -35.72 24.56 -31.53
CA LEU A 302 -36.17 25.51 -30.50
C LEU A 302 -37.61 25.93 -30.80
N TYR A 303 -38.49 25.77 -29.81
CA TYR A 303 -39.88 26.19 -29.88
C TYR A 303 -40.04 27.57 -29.22
N LEU A 304 -41.06 28.33 -29.64
CA LEU A 304 -41.38 29.63 -29.04
C LEU A 304 -41.57 29.55 -27.52
N GLY A 305 -42.21 28.48 -27.03
CA GLY A 305 -42.38 28.24 -25.60
C GLY A 305 -41.07 28.00 -24.85
N THR A 306 -40.04 27.49 -25.53
CA THR A 306 -38.70 27.34 -24.95
C THR A 306 -38.07 28.70 -24.64
N VAL A 307 -38.23 29.67 -25.54
CA VAL A 307 -37.69 31.03 -25.36
C VAL A 307 -38.48 31.78 -24.30
N ALA A 308 -39.81 31.78 -24.38
CA ALA A 308 -40.68 32.42 -23.39
C ALA A 308 -40.45 31.87 -21.97
N GLY A 309 -40.42 30.54 -21.83
CA GLY A 309 -40.17 29.90 -20.53
C GLY A 309 -38.76 30.19 -19.99
N SER A 310 -37.73 30.22 -20.84
CA SER A 310 -36.36 30.58 -20.43
C SER A 310 -36.25 32.02 -19.95
N VAL A 311 -36.92 32.97 -20.61
CA VAL A 311 -36.97 34.38 -20.18
C VAL A 311 -37.63 34.54 -18.81
N LEU A 312 -38.75 33.84 -18.59
CA LEU A 312 -39.40 33.81 -17.27
C LEU A 312 -38.49 33.24 -16.18
N ILE A 313 -37.79 32.14 -16.46
CA ILE A 313 -36.82 31.54 -15.51
C ILE A 313 -35.70 32.53 -15.16
N VAL A 314 -35.13 33.22 -16.15
CA VAL A 314 -34.05 34.20 -15.91
C VAL A 314 -34.54 35.39 -15.07
N MET A 315 -35.73 35.92 -15.38
CA MET A 315 -36.32 37.02 -14.60
C MET A 315 -36.64 36.60 -13.16
N GLY A 316 -37.22 35.40 -12.98
CA GLY A 316 -37.49 34.86 -11.64
C GLY A 316 -36.21 34.68 -10.83
N LEU A 317 -35.14 34.18 -11.45
CA LEU A 317 -33.85 33.98 -10.80
C LEU A 317 -33.21 35.29 -10.36
N TYR A 318 -33.24 36.32 -11.22
CA TYR A 318 -32.70 37.63 -10.91
C TYR A 318 -33.38 38.22 -9.66
N SER A 319 -34.71 38.07 -9.55
CA SER A 319 -35.47 38.50 -8.38
C SER A 319 -35.08 37.76 -7.10
N VAL A 320 -34.83 36.45 -7.17
CA VAL A 320 -34.37 35.65 -6.01
C VAL A 320 -32.95 36.04 -5.58
N LEU A 321 -32.02 36.19 -6.54
CA LEU A 321 -30.63 36.58 -6.27
C LEU A 321 -30.55 37.98 -5.68
N TRP A 322 -31.30 38.93 -6.22
CA TRP A 322 -31.40 40.30 -5.73
C TRP A 322 -31.97 40.36 -4.31
N GLY A 323 -33.03 39.59 -4.02
CA GLY A 323 -33.56 39.50 -2.66
C GLY A 323 -32.55 38.95 -1.65
N LYS A 324 -31.64 38.06 -2.08
CA LYS A 324 -30.59 37.50 -1.21
C LYS A 324 -29.39 38.44 -1.05
N SER A 325 -28.99 39.18 -2.09
CA SER A 325 -27.89 40.14 -1.95
C SER A 325 -28.24 41.25 -0.97
N GLN A 326 -29.49 41.69 -0.97
CA GLN A 326 -29.99 42.71 -0.03
C GLN A 326 -30.01 42.22 1.43
N GLU A 327 -30.26 40.94 1.70
CA GLU A 327 -30.15 40.37 3.05
C GLU A 327 -28.69 40.27 3.53
N VAL A 328 -27.75 40.04 2.60
CA VAL A 328 -26.31 40.00 2.92
C VAL A 328 -25.79 41.41 3.16
N GLU A 329 -26.19 42.39 2.35
CA GLU A 329 -25.88 43.81 2.57
C GLU A 329 -26.45 44.31 3.90
N GLN A 330 -27.68 43.93 4.28
CA GLN A 330 -28.24 44.27 5.60
C GLN A 330 -27.50 43.62 6.78
N MET A 331 -26.99 42.39 6.62
CA MET A 331 -26.17 41.74 7.65
C MET A 331 -24.77 42.36 7.76
N GLU A 332 -24.18 42.79 6.64
CA GLU A 332 -22.91 43.51 6.63
C GLU A 332 -23.08 44.93 7.19
N GLU A 333 -24.21 45.61 6.94
CA GLU A 333 -24.58 46.90 7.52
C GLU A 333 -24.83 46.81 9.04
N GLU A 334 -25.54 45.77 9.54
CA GLU A 334 -25.73 45.53 10.99
C GLU A 334 -24.44 45.15 11.73
N GLU A 335 -23.42 44.62 11.03
CA GLU A 335 -22.07 44.38 11.57
C GLU A 335 -21.23 45.66 11.57
N THR A 336 -21.37 46.56 10.59
CA THR A 336 -20.69 47.87 10.59
C THR A 336 -21.32 48.91 11.51
N ASP A 337 -22.66 48.94 11.68
CA ASP A 337 -23.34 49.86 12.61
C ASP A 337 -23.01 49.55 14.08
N LYS A 338 -22.57 48.31 14.38
CA LYS A 338 -22.07 47.93 15.71
C LYS A 338 -20.61 48.30 15.95
N ASP A 339 -19.82 48.49 14.89
CA ASP A 339 -18.42 48.91 14.99
C ASP A 339 -18.27 50.45 14.91
N ASP A 340 -19.29 51.18 14.40
CA ASP A 340 -19.28 52.64 14.28
C ASP A 340 -19.99 53.41 15.43
N ASP A 341 -20.76 52.75 16.33
CA ASP A 341 -21.48 53.39 17.45
C ASP A 341 -20.73 53.38 18.82
N ASP A 342 -19.50 52.84 18.88
CA ASP A 342 -18.64 52.87 20.09
C ASP A 342 -17.38 53.76 19.91
N GLY A 343 -17.57 54.90 19.24
CA GLY A 343 -16.62 56.01 19.15
C GLY A 343 -16.84 57.08 20.23
N ALA A 344 -16.18 56.90 21.37
CA ALA A 344 -15.86 57.92 22.39
C ALA A 344 -17.04 58.65 23.09
N VAL A 345 -17.47 58.11 24.23
CA VAL A 345 -18.09 58.90 25.31
C VAL A 345 -17.22 58.79 26.58
N HIS A 346 -16.57 59.92 26.89
CA HIS A 346 -16.16 60.28 28.24
C HIS A 346 -17.37 60.21 29.20
N CYS A 347 -17.28 59.44 30.29
CA CYS A 347 -17.97 59.69 31.56
C CYS A 347 -17.27 58.84 32.63
N GLU A 348 -16.49 59.49 33.48
CA GLU A 348 -16.88 59.91 34.84
C GLU A 348 -16.63 58.80 35.86
N ILE A 349 -15.60 59.05 36.67
CA ILE A 349 -15.34 58.32 37.89
C ILE A 349 -16.48 58.64 38.85
N GLU A 350 -17.50 57.79 38.87
CA GLU A 350 -18.48 57.81 39.95
C GLU A 350 -17.89 57.05 41.14
N ILE A 351 -17.36 57.82 42.09
CA ILE A 351 -17.03 57.31 43.43
C ILE A 351 -18.35 56.97 44.10
N ILE A 352 -18.75 55.70 44.06
CA ILE A 352 -19.74 55.18 45.00
C ILE A 352 -19.05 55.10 46.37
N LYS A 353 -19.14 56.19 47.13
CA LYS A 353 -18.99 56.16 48.59
C LYS A 353 -20.24 55.50 49.15
N ASP A 354 -20.18 54.18 49.30
CA ASP A 354 -21.09 53.48 50.22
C ASP A 354 -20.35 53.25 51.55
N ASP A 355 -20.45 54.25 52.43
CA ASP A 355 -19.85 54.30 53.78
C ASP A 355 -20.51 53.32 54.78
N LYS A 356 -21.06 52.17 54.34
CA LYS A 356 -21.73 51.21 55.22
C LYS A 356 -21.41 49.72 55.00
N ALA A 357 -20.28 49.41 54.36
CA ALA A 357 -19.80 48.03 54.26
C ALA A 357 -18.29 47.88 54.56
N LEU A 358 -17.73 48.78 55.37
CA LEU A 358 -16.27 48.88 55.57
C LEU A 358 -15.72 48.22 56.85
N GLU A 359 -16.34 47.15 57.34
CA GLU A 359 -15.83 46.43 58.53
C GLU A 359 -15.52 44.93 58.35
N SER A 360 -15.71 44.31 57.17
CA SER A 360 -15.47 42.85 57.04
C SER A 360 -14.60 42.36 55.89
N CYS A 361 -14.05 43.22 55.03
CA CYS A 361 -13.27 42.74 53.87
C CYS A 361 -11.83 43.29 53.84
N LYS A 362 -10.89 42.56 54.44
CA LYS A 362 -9.44 42.77 54.26
C LYS A 362 -8.96 42.15 52.93
N ARG A 363 -9.28 42.73 51.76
CA ARG A 363 -8.57 42.41 50.49
C ARG A 363 -8.52 43.60 49.53
N PRO A 364 -7.39 43.86 48.84
CA PRO A 364 -7.29 44.91 47.84
C PRO A 364 -8.05 44.53 46.54
N PRO A 365 -8.52 45.50 45.73
CA PRO A 365 -9.23 45.21 44.49
C PRO A 365 -8.24 44.76 43.41
N TYR A 366 -8.44 43.57 42.85
CA TYR A 366 -7.73 43.14 41.64
C TYR A 366 -8.45 43.66 40.39
N LEU A 367 -7.75 44.43 39.57
CA LEU A 367 -8.21 44.82 38.24
C LEU A 367 -8.37 43.56 37.36
N LYS A 368 -9.58 43.29 36.85
CA LYS A 368 -9.85 42.16 35.96
C LYS A 368 -10.10 42.67 34.54
N CYS A 369 -9.27 42.23 33.59
CA CYS A 369 -9.50 42.47 32.15
C CYS A 369 -9.69 41.13 31.43
N TYR A 370 -10.80 40.99 30.71
CA TYR A 370 -11.09 39.83 29.87
C TYR A 370 -11.03 40.24 28.39
N TYR A 371 -10.46 39.39 27.54
CA TYR A 371 -10.53 39.53 26.10
C TYR A 371 -11.84 38.91 25.58
N GLN A 372 -12.39 39.37 24.45
CA GLN A 372 -13.54 38.70 23.84
C GLN A 372 -13.14 37.30 23.32
N ASN A 373 -14.04 36.30 23.43
CA ASN A 373 -13.83 34.90 23.01
C ASN A 373 -12.77 34.09 23.78
N ILE A 374 -12.70 34.21 25.11
CA ILE A 374 -11.83 33.37 25.94
C ILE A 374 -12.20 31.88 25.76
N ARG A 375 -11.23 31.08 25.31
CA ARG A 375 -11.36 29.61 25.20
C ARG A 375 -10.60 28.87 26.29
N GLY A 376 -9.85 29.57 27.14
CA GLY A 376 -9.10 28.98 28.23
C GLY A 376 -8.64 30.01 29.27
N ILE A 377 -8.55 29.55 30.52
CA ILE A 377 -8.17 30.32 31.71
C ILE A 377 -6.85 29.76 32.22
N ILE A 378 -5.86 30.62 32.45
CA ILE A 378 -4.61 30.25 33.12
C ILE A 378 -4.64 30.84 34.52
N TYR A 379 -4.67 29.99 35.53
CA TYR A 379 -4.73 30.40 36.94
C TYR A 379 -3.42 30.03 37.64
N VAL A 380 -2.67 31.04 38.07
CA VAL A 380 -1.35 30.84 38.70
C VAL A 380 -1.50 30.89 40.21
N VAL A 381 -0.93 29.89 40.89
CA VAL A 381 -0.99 29.73 42.35
C VAL A 381 0.41 29.66 42.90
N ASP A 382 0.69 30.42 43.97
CA ASP A 382 1.94 30.31 44.71
C ASP A 382 1.93 29.01 45.53
N SER A 383 2.79 28.05 45.16
CA SER A 383 2.79 26.75 45.83
C SER A 383 3.45 26.76 47.19
N ASN A 384 4.20 27.81 47.55
CA ASN A 384 4.91 27.89 48.83
C ASN A 384 4.09 28.59 49.92
N ASP A 385 3.00 29.28 49.57
CA ASP A 385 2.09 29.95 50.51
C ASP A 385 0.87 29.07 50.82
N GLN A 386 0.99 28.24 51.86
CA GLN A 386 -0.04 27.28 52.23
C GLN A 386 -1.25 27.91 52.92
N ASP A 387 -1.12 29.11 53.47
CA ASP A 387 -2.19 29.77 54.22
C ASP A 387 -3.17 30.46 53.27
N ARG A 388 -2.68 31.04 52.16
CA ARG A 388 -3.50 31.73 51.16
C ARG A 388 -4.10 30.82 50.08
N ILE A 389 -3.80 29.52 50.10
CA ILE A 389 -4.33 28.58 49.10
C ILE A 389 -5.86 28.43 49.17
N PHE A 390 -6.44 28.57 50.37
CA PHE A 390 -7.89 28.55 50.56
C PHE A 390 -8.54 29.81 50.02
N ASP A 391 -7.86 30.95 50.14
CA ASP A 391 -8.28 32.21 49.54
C ASP A 391 -8.23 32.15 48.01
N ALA A 392 -7.19 31.51 47.45
CA ALA A 392 -7.07 31.25 46.03
C ALA A 392 -8.17 30.31 45.52
N ARG A 393 -8.54 29.28 46.29
CA ARG A 393 -9.67 28.40 45.98
C ARG A 393 -10.96 29.19 45.84
N ASP A 394 -11.27 30.02 46.82
CA ASP A 394 -12.56 30.71 46.87
C ASP A 394 -12.64 31.78 45.77
N ASN A 395 -11.52 32.46 45.45
CA ASN A 395 -11.41 33.34 44.29
C ASN A 395 -11.59 32.60 42.95
N LEU A 396 -10.98 31.42 42.79
CA LEU A 396 -11.11 30.60 41.60
C LEU A 396 -12.56 30.15 41.39
N LYS A 397 -13.26 29.77 42.45
CA LYS A 397 -14.69 29.42 42.39
C LYS A 397 -15.53 30.59 41.91
N LEU A 398 -15.32 31.77 42.49
CA LEU A 398 -16.03 32.99 42.11
C LEU A 398 -15.79 33.37 40.64
N GLN A 399 -14.57 33.17 40.12
CA GLN A 399 -14.27 33.39 38.70
C GLN A 399 -14.93 32.37 37.77
N LEU A 400 -15.02 31.09 38.18
CA LEU A 400 -15.63 30.04 37.37
C LEU A 400 -17.16 30.10 37.36
N GLU A 401 -17.77 30.85 38.27
CA GLU A 401 -19.21 31.14 38.30
C GLU A 401 -19.61 32.26 37.31
N GLU A 402 -18.65 33.04 36.79
CA GLU A 402 -18.92 34.05 35.77
C GLU A 402 -19.38 33.41 34.46
N GLU A 403 -20.53 33.84 33.93
CA GLU A 403 -21.23 33.18 32.82
C GLU A 403 -20.39 33.14 31.52
N LEU A 404 -19.54 34.15 31.30
CA LEU A 404 -18.61 34.26 30.18
C LEU A 404 -17.50 33.18 30.21
N LEU A 405 -17.19 32.63 31.38
CA LEU A 405 -16.08 31.69 31.59
C LEU A 405 -16.54 30.23 31.73
N LYS A 406 -17.86 30.02 31.72
CA LYS A 406 -18.50 28.72 31.94
C LYS A 406 -17.99 27.63 31.00
N ASP A 407 -17.66 27.93 29.75
CA ASP A 407 -17.19 26.94 28.76
C ASP A 407 -15.67 26.94 28.50
N SER A 408 -14.91 27.72 29.26
CA SER A 408 -13.45 27.85 29.08
C SER A 408 -12.66 26.68 29.68
N VAL A 409 -11.54 26.31 29.04
CA VAL A 409 -10.60 25.30 29.55
C VAL A 409 -9.70 25.90 30.65
N LEU A 410 -9.78 25.38 31.87
CA LEU A 410 -8.93 25.83 32.98
C LEU A 410 -7.58 25.11 33.01
N LEU A 411 -6.48 25.86 33.08
CA LEU A 411 -5.13 25.40 33.35
C LEU A 411 -4.63 26.06 34.64
N VAL A 412 -4.26 25.26 35.64
CA VAL A 412 -3.67 25.76 36.89
C VAL A 412 -2.16 25.59 36.84
N LEU A 413 -1.40 26.66 37.10
CA LEU A 413 0.06 26.65 37.16
C LEU A 413 0.52 26.87 38.60
N ALA A 414 1.32 25.93 39.12
CA ALA A 414 1.96 26.05 40.42
C ALA A 414 3.29 26.79 40.28
N ASN A 415 3.39 27.98 40.85
CA ASN A 415 4.58 28.83 40.82
C ASN A 415 5.42 28.62 42.08
N LYS A 416 6.75 28.73 41.96
CA LYS A 416 7.74 28.51 43.04
C LYS A 416 7.84 27.06 43.55
N GLN A 417 7.76 26.09 42.64
CA GLN A 417 7.92 24.65 42.93
C GLN A 417 9.34 24.25 43.36
N ASP A 418 10.31 25.16 43.22
CA ASP A 418 11.71 25.02 43.60
C ASP A 418 11.99 25.29 45.09
N LEU A 419 11.00 25.80 45.84
CA LEU A 419 11.14 26.09 47.27
C LEU A 419 10.86 24.86 48.16
N PRO A 420 11.53 24.72 49.31
CA PRO A 420 11.49 23.50 50.14
C PRO A 420 10.13 23.21 50.77
N ASN A 421 9.24 24.21 50.90
CA ASN A 421 7.90 24.07 51.46
C ASN A 421 6.79 24.14 50.38
N ALA A 422 7.15 24.00 49.10
CA ALA A 422 6.21 24.06 48.00
C ALA A 422 5.28 22.83 47.99
N MET A 423 3.96 23.09 47.94
CA MET A 423 2.94 22.06 47.81
C MET A 423 3.09 21.31 46.48
N ASN A 424 3.01 19.99 46.52
CA ASN A 424 3.05 19.18 45.31
C ASN A 424 1.71 19.27 44.52
N ALA A 425 1.71 18.76 43.28
CA ALA A 425 0.53 18.87 42.41
C ALA A 425 -0.74 18.23 42.99
N GLU A 426 -0.60 17.15 43.76
CA GLU A 426 -1.73 16.42 44.34
C GLU A 426 -2.35 17.20 45.51
N GLU A 427 -1.51 17.79 46.36
CA GLU A 427 -1.92 18.69 47.44
C GLU A 427 -2.63 19.94 46.90
N ILE A 428 -2.14 20.54 45.81
CA ILE A 428 -2.77 21.71 45.18
C ILE A 428 -4.16 21.35 44.63
N ILE A 429 -4.30 20.20 43.97
CA ILE A 429 -5.59 19.71 43.45
C ILE A 429 -6.61 19.54 44.59
N LEU A 430 -6.15 19.04 45.73
CA LEU A 430 -6.99 18.77 46.89
C LEU A 430 -7.36 20.08 47.61
N LYS A 431 -6.39 20.94 47.91
CA LYS A 431 -6.63 22.22 48.60
C LYS A 431 -7.43 23.21 47.76
N LEU A 432 -7.25 23.26 46.45
CA LEU A 432 -8.09 24.07 45.53
C LEU A 432 -9.45 23.45 45.23
N GLY A 433 -9.76 22.27 45.77
CA GLY A 433 -11.06 21.64 45.56
C GLY A 433 -11.34 21.25 44.11
N LEU A 434 -10.33 21.10 43.25
CA LEU A 434 -10.52 20.87 41.80
C LEU A 434 -11.25 19.55 41.50
N HIS A 435 -11.22 18.60 42.43
CA HIS A 435 -11.96 17.34 42.37
C HIS A 435 -13.49 17.51 42.50
N SER A 436 -13.94 18.61 43.12
CA SER A 436 -15.36 18.97 43.26
C SER A 436 -15.92 19.71 42.04
N LEU A 437 -15.04 20.21 41.16
CA LEU A 437 -15.45 20.78 39.87
C LEU A 437 -15.83 19.62 38.93
N HIS A 438 -17.10 19.58 38.48
CA HIS A 438 -17.66 18.56 37.58
C HIS A 438 -16.66 18.17 36.45
N PRO A 439 -16.51 16.89 36.08
CA PRO A 439 -15.25 16.34 35.59
C PRO A 439 -14.85 16.92 34.22
N ARG A 440 -13.97 17.92 34.23
CA ARG A 440 -13.20 18.38 33.05
C ARG A 440 -11.87 17.62 32.87
N LEU A 441 -11.69 16.51 33.58
CA LEU A 441 -10.44 15.75 33.62
C LEU A 441 -10.19 14.85 32.39
N CYS A 442 -9.17 15.25 31.64
CA CYS A 442 -8.21 14.44 30.87
C CYS A 442 -8.74 13.44 29.81
N ARG A 443 -9.16 13.98 28.66
CA ARG A 443 -9.59 13.25 27.44
C ARG A 443 -8.43 12.58 26.65
N LYS A 444 -7.16 12.72 27.04
CA LYS A 444 -6.00 12.26 26.24
C LYS A 444 -5.58 10.80 26.48
N GLN A 445 -5.61 10.29 27.73
CA GLN A 445 -5.14 8.91 27.99
C GLN A 445 -6.18 7.82 27.67
N ARG A 446 -7.48 8.08 27.82
CA ARG A 446 -8.54 7.15 27.33
C ARG A 446 -8.67 7.11 25.79
N LYS A 447 -8.19 8.14 25.08
CA LYS A 447 -8.20 8.20 23.60
C LYS A 447 -7.14 7.30 22.95
N GLN A 448 -6.01 7.02 23.61
CA GLN A 448 -4.96 6.16 23.04
C GLN A 448 -5.42 4.69 23.02
N ARG A 449 -5.84 4.14 24.18
CA ARG A 449 -6.28 2.74 24.30
C ARG A 449 -7.55 2.40 23.51
N LYS A 450 -8.45 3.38 23.30
CA LYS A 450 -9.66 3.23 22.49
C LYS A 450 -9.43 3.50 21.00
N ARG A 451 -8.30 4.11 20.60
CA ARG A 451 -7.88 4.23 19.19
C ARG A 451 -7.38 2.88 18.67
N ASP A 452 -6.59 2.15 19.45
CA ASP A 452 -6.03 0.86 19.03
C ASP A 452 -7.12 -0.23 18.87
N LEU A 453 -8.11 -0.26 19.77
CA LEU A 453 -9.23 -1.21 19.69
C LEU A 453 -10.26 -0.88 18.58
N ASN A 454 -10.36 0.39 18.16
CA ASN A 454 -11.26 0.82 17.08
C ASN A 454 -10.59 0.80 15.70
N CYS A 455 -9.24 0.86 15.62
CA CYS A 455 -8.50 0.52 14.41
C CYS A 455 -8.79 -0.92 13.97
N LEU A 456 -8.80 -1.87 14.92
CA LEU A 456 -9.09 -3.28 14.66
C LEU A 456 -10.51 -3.54 14.10
N LYS A 457 -11.50 -2.76 14.55
CA LYS A 457 -12.89 -2.86 14.06
C LYS A 457 -13.13 -2.14 12.72
N MET A 458 -12.28 -1.17 12.36
CA MET A 458 -12.32 -0.49 11.07
C MET A 458 -11.56 -1.25 9.99
N GLU A 459 -10.45 -1.93 10.34
CA GLU A 459 -9.77 -2.87 9.45
C GLU A 459 -10.70 -4.01 9.04
N THR A 460 -11.57 -4.50 9.94
CA THR A 460 -12.55 -5.54 9.61
C THR A 460 -13.65 -5.06 8.67
N LEU A 461 -14.08 -3.79 8.75
CA LEU A 461 -15.07 -3.23 7.82
C LEU A 461 -14.45 -2.88 6.45
N THR A 462 -13.23 -2.31 6.40
CA THR A 462 -12.51 -2.09 5.14
C THR A 462 -12.14 -3.41 4.48
N VAL A 463 -11.74 -4.43 5.24
CA VAL A 463 -11.53 -5.79 4.73
C VAL A 463 -12.84 -6.39 4.21
N SER A 464 -13.97 -6.23 4.91
CA SER A 464 -15.28 -6.74 4.43
C SER A 464 -15.72 -6.07 3.12
N LEU A 465 -15.45 -4.78 2.94
CA LEU A 465 -15.79 -4.01 1.74
C LEU A 465 -14.83 -4.27 0.57
N VAL A 466 -13.54 -4.49 0.85
CA VAL A 466 -12.55 -4.96 -0.15
C VAL A 466 -12.86 -6.38 -0.58
N LEU A 467 -13.30 -7.25 0.34
CA LEU A 467 -13.76 -8.60 0.02
C LEU A 467 -15.03 -8.59 -0.82
N LEU A 468 -15.97 -7.67 -0.58
CA LEU A 468 -17.17 -7.50 -1.40
C LEU A 468 -16.83 -6.94 -2.81
N ALA A 469 -15.91 -5.97 -2.89
CA ALA A 469 -15.43 -5.46 -4.18
C ALA A 469 -14.65 -6.54 -4.96
N ALA A 470 -13.83 -7.33 -4.28
CA ALA A 470 -13.15 -8.49 -4.87
C ALA A 470 -14.14 -9.60 -5.28
N PHE A 471 -15.22 -9.80 -4.53
CA PHE A 471 -16.32 -10.70 -4.87
C PHE A 471 -17.08 -10.22 -6.11
N LEU A 472 -17.38 -8.93 -6.22
CA LEU A 472 -18.01 -8.37 -7.43
C LEU A 472 -17.07 -8.40 -8.64
N LEU A 473 -15.76 -8.18 -8.45
CA LEU A 473 -14.75 -8.30 -9.51
C LEU A 473 -14.49 -9.76 -9.94
N THR A 474 -14.60 -10.74 -9.02
CA THR A 474 -14.55 -12.17 -9.36
C THR A 474 -15.78 -12.59 -10.14
N VAL A 475 -16.98 -12.15 -9.72
CA VAL A 475 -18.22 -12.40 -10.48
C VAL A 475 -18.15 -11.75 -11.86
N PHE A 476 -17.64 -10.52 -11.98
CA PHE A 476 -17.45 -9.86 -13.28
C PHE A 476 -16.35 -10.50 -14.14
N GLY A 477 -15.32 -11.07 -13.51
CA GLY A 477 -14.26 -11.85 -14.16
C GLY A 477 -14.72 -13.23 -14.65
N LEU A 478 -15.61 -13.89 -13.90
CA LEU A 478 -16.23 -15.17 -14.26
C LEU A 478 -17.31 -14.99 -15.34
N LEU A 479 -17.97 -13.83 -15.41
CA LEU A 479 -18.92 -13.46 -16.45
C LEU A 479 -18.25 -12.97 -17.75
N LYS A 480 -16.93 -12.71 -17.74
CA LYS A 480 -16.13 -12.65 -18.97
C LYS A 480 -15.88 -14.06 -19.49
N GLY A 481 -16.93 -14.62 -20.07
CA GLY A 481 -16.88 -15.81 -20.91
C GLY A 481 -15.79 -15.67 -21.98
N SER A 482 -14.80 -16.55 -21.85
CA SER A 482 -13.80 -16.93 -22.82
C SER A 482 -14.31 -16.86 -24.27
N LYS A 483 -13.59 -16.12 -25.12
CA LYS A 483 -13.53 -16.39 -26.56
C LYS A 483 -12.08 -16.38 -27.02
N SER A 484 -11.51 -17.57 -27.10
CA SER A 484 -10.72 -18.00 -28.26
C SER A 484 -10.69 -19.51 -28.26
N ALA A 485 -11.45 -20.13 -29.17
CA ALA A 485 -11.34 -21.54 -29.47
C ALA A 485 -10.16 -21.71 -30.43
N GLN A 486 -8.95 -21.76 -29.86
CA GLN A 486 -7.79 -22.37 -30.49
C GLN A 486 -7.58 -23.71 -29.78
N LYS A 487 -7.48 -24.80 -30.55
CA LYS A 487 -7.45 -26.21 -30.10
C LYS A 487 -6.75 -26.35 -28.72
N LYS A 488 -7.55 -26.52 -27.66
CA LYS A 488 -7.09 -26.50 -26.27
C LYS A 488 -6.19 -27.70 -25.97
N LYS A 489 -4.88 -27.49 -26.03
CA LYS A 489 -3.94 -28.31 -25.26
C LYS A 489 -4.09 -27.93 -23.78
N LYS A 490 -4.05 -28.92 -22.88
CA LYS A 490 -4.42 -28.73 -21.46
C LYS A 490 -3.33 -27.92 -20.73
N PRO A 491 -3.68 -26.84 -20.00
CA PRO A 491 -2.76 -26.20 -19.07
C PRO A 491 -2.60 -27.04 -17.79
N PRO A 492 -1.51 -26.86 -17.02
CA PRO A 492 -1.35 -27.56 -15.75
C PRO A 492 -2.51 -27.29 -14.77
N PRO A 493 -2.73 -28.17 -13.79
CA PRO A 493 -3.68 -27.94 -12.69
C PRO A 493 -3.43 -26.58 -12.03
N SER A 494 -4.48 -25.85 -11.69
CA SER A 494 -4.39 -24.52 -11.06
C SER A 494 -5.37 -24.42 -9.90
N PRO A 495 -4.94 -23.96 -8.71
CA PRO A 495 -5.86 -23.57 -7.66
C PRO A 495 -6.77 -22.42 -8.11
N TRP A 496 -7.81 -22.15 -7.33
CA TRP A 496 -8.62 -20.97 -7.56
C TRP A 496 -7.81 -19.69 -7.30
N LYS A 497 -8.06 -18.66 -8.11
CA LYS A 497 -7.34 -17.39 -8.09
C LYS A 497 -8.30 -16.22 -7.83
N LEU A 498 -7.79 -15.20 -7.14
CA LEU A 498 -8.48 -13.92 -6.98
C LEU A 498 -8.14 -12.97 -8.15
N PRO A 499 -9.00 -11.99 -8.47
CA PRO A 499 -8.72 -10.99 -9.48
C PRO A 499 -7.54 -10.14 -9.02
N ILE A 500 -6.74 -9.65 -9.98
CA ILE A 500 -5.56 -8.80 -9.75
C ILE A 500 -4.42 -9.56 -9.05
N ILE A 501 -4.61 -10.04 -7.82
CA ILE A 501 -3.54 -10.67 -7.02
C ILE A 501 -3.26 -12.14 -7.37
N GLY A 502 -4.13 -12.78 -8.14
CA GLY A 502 -3.96 -14.18 -8.54
C GLY A 502 -3.98 -15.12 -7.33
N HIS A 503 -2.91 -15.90 -7.17
CA HIS A 503 -2.76 -16.92 -6.14
C HIS A 503 -1.97 -16.45 -4.90
N LEU A 504 -1.55 -15.18 -4.84
CA LEU A 504 -0.75 -14.66 -3.72
C LEU A 504 -1.42 -14.84 -2.35
N HIS A 505 -2.75 -14.85 -2.31
CA HIS A 505 -3.50 -15.09 -1.08
C HIS A 505 -3.29 -16.48 -0.47
N HIS A 506 -2.89 -17.48 -1.27
CA HIS A 506 -2.53 -18.82 -0.77
C HIS A 506 -1.19 -18.84 -0.04
N LEU A 507 -0.36 -17.80 -0.19
CA LEU A 507 0.94 -17.68 0.46
C LEU A 507 0.86 -17.00 1.83
N LYS A 508 -0.34 -16.60 2.28
CA LYS A 508 -0.51 -15.90 3.56
C LYS A 508 -0.35 -16.86 4.74
N GLY A 509 0.42 -16.44 5.75
CA GLY A 509 0.51 -17.14 7.05
C GLY A 509 1.54 -18.27 7.12
N ALA A 510 2.37 -18.44 6.10
CA ALA A 510 3.52 -19.33 6.12
C ALA A 510 4.61 -18.83 5.16
N PRO A 511 5.87 -19.24 5.32
CA PRO A 511 6.89 -18.99 4.31
C PRO A 511 6.48 -19.57 2.94
N PRO A 512 6.88 -18.95 1.81
CA PRO A 512 6.39 -19.33 0.49
C PRO A 512 6.61 -20.80 0.13
N HIS A 513 7.75 -21.39 0.45
CA HIS A 513 8.06 -22.81 0.15
C HIS A 513 7.13 -23.79 0.89
N HIS A 514 6.74 -23.48 2.13
CA HIS A 514 5.74 -24.26 2.88
C HIS A 514 4.35 -24.15 2.26
N ALA A 515 3.91 -22.92 1.98
CA ALA A 515 2.60 -22.68 1.37
C ALA A 515 2.49 -23.37 0.00
N LEU A 516 3.55 -23.30 -0.80
CA LEU A 516 3.63 -23.97 -2.10
C LEU A 516 3.65 -25.49 -1.97
N ARG A 517 4.32 -26.08 -0.96
CA ARG A 517 4.25 -27.53 -0.68
C ARG A 517 2.81 -27.96 -0.38
N ARG A 518 2.08 -27.22 0.47
CA ARG A 518 0.66 -27.53 0.77
C ARG A 518 -0.21 -27.50 -0.48
N LEU A 519 0.04 -26.57 -1.41
CA LEU A 519 -0.64 -26.56 -2.70
C LEU A 519 -0.26 -27.79 -3.54
N SER A 520 1.02 -28.15 -3.61
CA SER A 520 1.50 -29.33 -4.34
C SER A 520 0.88 -30.64 -3.85
N GLN A 521 0.71 -30.80 -2.54
CA GLN A 521 0.05 -31.97 -1.95
C GLN A 521 -1.43 -32.08 -2.34
N LYS A 522 -2.08 -30.96 -2.66
CA LYS A 522 -3.51 -30.93 -3.00
C LYS A 522 -3.80 -31.04 -4.49
N TYR A 523 -2.99 -30.40 -5.34
CA TYR A 523 -3.23 -30.31 -6.79
C TYR A 523 -2.25 -31.13 -7.65
N GLY A 524 -1.23 -31.71 -7.03
CA GLY A 524 -0.18 -32.49 -7.70
C GLY A 524 1.15 -31.74 -7.80
N PRO A 525 2.21 -32.42 -8.28
CA PRO A 525 3.58 -31.92 -8.25
C PRO A 525 3.91 -30.88 -9.35
N LEU A 526 2.99 -30.67 -10.31
CA LEU A 526 3.05 -29.62 -11.32
C LEU A 526 1.80 -28.72 -11.17
N ILE A 527 2.01 -27.46 -10.82
CA ILE A 527 0.90 -26.50 -10.62
C ILE A 527 1.16 -25.24 -11.39
N HIS A 528 0.13 -24.72 -12.07
CA HIS A 528 0.13 -23.37 -12.62
C HIS A 528 -0.32 -22.35 -11.57
N LEU A 529 0.46 -21.27 -11.43
CA LEU A 529 0.23 -20.17 -10.51
C LEU A 529 0.33 -18.84 -11.25
N GLN A 530 -0.72 -18.05 -11.18
CA GLN A 530 -0.69 -16.61 -11.44
C GLN A 530 -0.27 -15.84 -10.16
N LEU A 531 0.92 -15.24 -10.13
CA LEU A 531 1.44 -14.44 -9.01
C LEU A 531 1.35 -12.94 -9.38
N GLY A 532 0.26 -12.27 -9.00
CA GLY A 532 -0.04 -10.95 -9.52
C GLY A 532 -0.21 -10.99 -11.05
N GLU A 533 0.62 -10.26 -11.78
CA GLU A 533 0.67 -10.25 -13.25
C GLU A 533 1.56 -11.36 -13.83
N ILE A 534 2.38 -12.01 -13.01
CA ILE A 534 3.39 -12.97 -13.48
C ILE A 534 2.83 -14.40 -13.51
N PRO A 535 2.81 -15.06 -14.69
CA PRO A 535 2.51 -16.48 -14.77
C PRO A 535 3.72 -17.32 -14.33
N ALA A 536 3.46 -18.32 -13.52
CA ALA A 536 4.46 -19.20 -12.94
C ALA A 536 4.00 -20.65 -12.92
N ILE A 537 4.95 -21.58 -12.91
CA ILE A 537 4.73 -22.99 -12.65
C ILE A 537 5.55 -23.43 -11.44
N LEU A 538 4.95 -24.26 -10.60
CA LEU A 538 5.57 -24.87 -9.45
C LEU A 538 5.90 -26.33 -9.78
N ILE A 539 7.14 -26.71 -9.52
CA ILE A 539 7.66 -28.07 -9.63
C ILE A 539 8.00 -28.57 -8.23
N SER A 540 7.44 -29.72 -7.84
CA SER A 540 7.61 -30.28 -6.49
C SER A 540 7.86 -31.78 -6.45
N SER A 541 8.26 -32.41 -7.56
CA SER A 541 8.71 -33.81 -7.58
C SER A 541 10.07 -33.98 -8.25
N PRO A 542 10.86 -35.00 -7.86
CA PRO A 542 12.15 -35.33 -8.49
C PRO A 542 12.04 -35.54 -10.01
N ARG A 543 11.03 -36.31 -10.46
CA ARG A 543 10.81 -36.63 -11.88
C ARG A 543 10.66 -35.36 -12.72
N LEU A 544 9.82 -34.42 -12.29
CA LEU A 544 9.58 -33.18 -13.03
C LEU A 544 10.75 -32.21 -12.93
N ALA A 545 11.44 -32.18 -11.79
CA ALA A 545 12.68 -31.42 -11.64
C ALA A 545 13.75 -31.91 -12.65
N LYS A 546 13.87 -33.22 -12.86
CA LYS A 546 14.74 -33.83 -13.88
C LYS A 546 14.32 -33.47 -15.30
N GLU A 547 13.03 -33.46 -15.57
CA GLU A 547 12.52 -33.03 -16.88
C GLU A 547 12.90 -31.57 -17.16
N VAL A 548 12.66 -30.66 -16.23
CA VAL A 548 12.93 -29.22 -16.37
C VAL A 548 14.43 -28.90 -16.43
N MET A 549 15.23 -29.47 -15.54
CA MET A 549 16.62 -29.03 -15.32
C MET A 549 17.67 -29.89 -16.02
N ARG A 550 17.29 -31.06 -16.56
CA ARG A 550 18.22 -31.94 -17.30
C ARG A 550 17.73 -32.25 -18.69
N THR A 551 16.50 -32.76 -18.82
CA THR A 551 15.96 -33.21 -20.11
C THR A 551 15.67 -32.04 -21.04
N GLN A 552 15.03 -30.99 -20.51
CA GLN A 552 14.68 -29.76 -21.22
C GLN A 552 15.48 -28.55 -20.70
N ASP A 553 16.69 -28.79 -20.19
CA ASP A 553 17.51 -27.78 -19.49
C ASP A 553 17.63 -26.46 -20.28
N LEU A 554 17.90 -26.54 -21.59
CA LEU A 554 18.08 -25.34 -22.42
C LEU A 554 16.81 -24.47 -22.52
N ALA A 555 15.62 -25.08 -22.52
CA ALA A 555 14.36 -24.37 -22.57
C ALA A 555 14.08 -23.60 -21.27
N PHE A 556 14.61 -24.07 -20.14
CA PHE A 556 14.45 -23.47 -18.81
C PHE A 556 15.76 -22.91 -18.23
N ALA A 557 16.76 -22.68 -19.08
CA ALA A 557 18.06 -22.20 -18.64
C ALA A 557 18.08 -20.69 -18.38
N SER A 558 17.08 -19.92 -18.80
CA SER A 558 17.04 -18.48 -18.51
C SER A 558 16.55 -18.20 -17.09
N ARG A 559 16.84 -17.00 -16.61
CA ARG A 559 16.38 -16.49 -15.31
C ARG A 559 15.19 -15.58 -15.50
N ALA A 560 14.28 -15.59 -14.53
CA ALA A 560 13.21 -14.61 -14.48
C ALA A 560 13.78 -13.22 -14.18
N GLU A 561 13.21 -12.19 -14.79
CA GLU A 561 13.59 -10.81 -14.54
C GLU A 561 13.11 -10.35 -13.14
N PHE A 562 14.03 -9.79 -12.36
CA PHE A 562 13.78 -9.20 -11.05
C PHE A 562 14.38 -7.80 -10.96
N MET A 563 13.68 -6.88 -10.29
CA MET A 563 14.10 -5.50 -10.04
C MET A 563 15.44 -5.45 -9.31
N VAL A 564 15.70 -6.38 -8.38
CA VAL A 564 16.98 -6.49 -7.69
C VAL A 564 18.13 -6.78 -8.66
N GLY A 565 17.95 -7.68 -9.63
CA GLY A 565 18.97 -7.97 -10.64
C GLY A 565 19.20 -6.79 -11.59
N LYS A 566 18.14 -6.03 -11.88
CA LYS A 566 18.28 -4.82 -12.69
C LYS A 566 19.10 -3.73 -12.00
N ILE A 567 18.90 -3.55 -10.69
CA ILE A 567 19.54 -2.47 -9.92
C ILE A 567 20.89 -2.92 -9.35
N ILE A 568 20.88 -3.96 -8.50
CA ILE A 568 22.07 -4.41 -7.75
C ILE A 568 23.07 -5.08 -8.67
N SER A 569 22.60 -5.90 -9.62
CA SER A 569 23.47 -6.62 -10.58
C SER A 569 23.74 -5.85 -11.87
N TYR A 570 23.63 -4.51 -11.86
CA TYR A 570 23.96 -3.64 -12.98
C TYR A 570 23.32 -4.06 -14.31
N ASP A 571 21.99 -4.12 -14.35
CA ASP A 571 21.20 -4.58 -15.51
C ASP A 571 21.51 -6.03 -15.91
N HIS A 572 21.56 -6.93 -14.91
CA HIS A 572 21.79 -8.36 -15.13
C HIS A 572 23.15 -8.71 -15.75
N ALA A 573 24.18 -7.92 -15.43
CA ALA A 573 25.58 -8.15 -15.78
C ALA A 573 26.29 -9.14 -14.83
N ASP A 574 25.53 -9.83 -13.97
CA ASP A 574 25.99 -10.89 -13.08
C ASP A 574 25.96 -12.28 -13.76
N ILE A 575 26.14 -13.35 -13.00
CA ILE A 575 26.06 -14.75 -13.46
C ILE A 575 24.77 -15.41 -12.95
N SER A 576 24.34 -15.03 -11.75
CA SER A 576 23.20 -15.62 -11.06
C SER A 576 21.86 -15.31 -11.74
N LEU A 577 21.60 -14.03 -12.03
CA LEU A 577 20.33 -13.50 -12.58
C LEU A 577 20.40 -13.18 -14.08
N SER A 578 21.57 -13.24 -14.70
CA SER A 578 21.73 -12.98 -16.13
C SER A 578 20.97 -13.97 -17.01
N PRO A 579 20.29 -13.50 -18.08
CA PRO A 579 19.59 -14.37 -19.02
C PRO A 579 20.55 -15.35 -19.70
N TYR A 580 20.02 -16.48 -20.16
CA TYR A 580 20.87 -17.48 -20.81
C TYR A 580 21.33 -17.01 -22.19
N GLY A 581 22.64 -16.91 -22.39
CA GLY A 581 23.23 -16.46 -23.65
C GLY A 581 24.74 -16.65 -23.71
N GLU A 582 25.38 -16.09 -24.73
CA GLU A 582 26.84 -16.11 -24.90
C GLU A 582 27.56 -15.42 -23.75
N TYR A 583 27.08 -14.23 -23.35
CA TYR A 583 27.61 -13.49 -22.21
C TYR A 583 27.66 -14.35 -20.95
N TRP A 584 26.50 -14.92 -20.56
CA TRP A 584 26.42 -15.78 -19.39
C TRP A 584 27.36 -16.98 -19.49
N ARG A 585 27.46 -17.64 -20.66
CA ARG A 585 28.38 -18.78 -20.86
C ARG A 585 29.84 -18.38 -20.66
N GLN A 586 30.23 -17.22 -21.20
CA GLN A 586 31.58 -16.67 -21.05
C GLN A 586 31.89 -16.38 -19.58
N MET A 587 31.04 -15.60 -18.89
CA MET A 587 31.24 -15.24 -17.49
C MET A 587 31.23 -16.46 -16.57
N ARG A 588 30.33 -17.41 -16.83
CA ARG A 588 30.26 -18.69 -16.10
C ARG A 588 31.55 -19.49 -16.26
N LYS A 589 32.10 -19.58 -17.47
CA LYS A 589 33.36 -20.29 -17.73
C LYS A 589 34.53 -19.63 -16.99
N ILE A 590 34.67 -18.31 -17.09
CA ILE A 590 35.74 -17.56 -16.43
C ILE A 590 35.71 -17.81 -14.92
N CYS A 591 34.57 -17.58 -14.25
CA CYS A 591 34.51 -17.75 -12.79
C CYS A 591 34.70 -19.21 -12.35
N THR A 592 34.24 -20.17 -13.16
CA THR A 592 34.45 -21.61 -12.86
C THR A 592 35.92 -22.00 -12.98
N VAL A 593 36.62 -21.51 -14.01
CA VAL A 593 38.04 -21.88 -14.22
C VAL A 593 38.96 -21.14 -13.24
N GLU A 594 38.74 -19.84 -13.07
CA GLU A 594 39.68 -18.94 -12.41
C GLU A 594 39.50 -18.86 -10.89
N LEU A 595 38.33 -19.19 -10.34
CA LEU A 595 38.09 -19.17 -8.89
C LEU A 595 37.57 -20.51 -8.36
N LEU A 596 36.57 -21.10 -9.03
CA LEU A 596 35.76 -22.18 -8.45
C LEU A 596 36.18 -23.59 -8.91
N SER A 597 37.30 -23.73 -9.61
CA SER A 597 37.84 -25.02 -10.00
C SER A 597 38.40 -25.76 -8.78
N ASP A 598 38.33 -27.09 -8.75
CA ASP A 598 38.82 -27.85 -7.59
C ASP A 598 40.30 -27.55 -7.27
N LYS A 599 41.11 -27.27 -8.29
CA LYS A 599 42.50 -26.83 -8.12
C LYS A 599 42.60 -25.51 -7.34
N ASN A 600 41.83 -24.49 -7.75
CA ASN A 600 41.90 -23.17 -7.12
C ASN A 600 41.22 -23.18 -5.75
N VAL A 601 40.12 -23.91 -5.59
CA VAL A 601 39.49 -24.10 -4.28
C VAL A 601 40.51 -24.67 -3.28
N ARG A 602 41.29 -25.69 -3.67
CA ARG A 602 42.37 -26.24 -2.82
C ARG A 602 43.49 -25.24 -2.55
N SER A 603 43.84 -24.35 -3.48
CA SER A 603 44.88 -23.34 -3.20
C SER A 603 44.46 -22.32 -2.13
N TYR A 604 43.17 -22.18 -1.84
CA TYR A 604 42.67 -21.31 -0.77
C TYR A 604 42.57 -21.99 0.60
N THR A 605 43.07 -23.23 0.75
CA THR A 605 43.05 -23.97 2.04
C THR A 605 43.67 -23.17 3.17
N TRP A 606 44.84 -22.55 2.92
CA TRP A 606 45.51 -21.72 3.92
C TRP A 606 44.71 -20.50 4.37
N ILE A 607 43.87 -19.92 3.48
CA ILE A 607 42.97 -18.82 3.82
C ILE A 607 41.90 -19.31 4.79
N ARG A 608 41.31 -20.47 4.48
CA ARG A 608 40.28 -21.10 5.31
C ARG A 608 40.83 -21.49 6.68
N ASP A 609 42.01 -22.11 6.73
CA ASP A 609 42.64 -22.50 7.98
C ASP A 609 42.94 -21.28 8.88
N ASP A 610 43.50 -20.22 8.30
CA ASP A 610 43.80 -18.98 9.02
C ASP A 610 42.54 -18.29 9.57
N GLU A 611 41.50 -18.15 8.73
CA GLU A 611 40.23 -17.58 9.19
C GLU A 611 39.49 -18.49 10.18
N ALA A 612 39.64 -19.81 10.05
CA ALA A 612 39.04 -20.76 10.99
C ALA A 612 39.72 -20.68 12.36
N GLN A 613 41.04 -20.52 12.41
CA GLN A 613 41.74 -20.24 13.66
C GLN A 613 41.30 -18.92 14.29
N ASN A 614 41.08 -17.88 13.48
CA ASN A 614 40.52 -16.61 13.97
C ASN A 614 39.10 -16.78 14.53
N LEU A 615 38.26 -17.61 13.91
CA LEU A 615 36.94 -17.97 14.43
C LEU A 615 37.04 -18.59 15.81
N ILE A 616 37.88 -19.63 15.98
CA ILE A 616 38.07 -20.33 17.26
C ILE A 616 38.61 -19.38 18.32
N ARG A 617 39.66 -18.61 18.02
CA ARG A 617 40.24 -17.61 18.94
C ARG A 617 39.19 -16.60 19.41
N SER A 618 38.36 -16.11 18.49
CA SER A 618 37.32 -15.14 18.83
C SER A 618 36.21 -15.70 19.74
N ILE A 619 36.04 -17.02 19.76
CA ILE A 619 35.13 -17.72 20.68
C ILE A 619 35.83 -17.91 22.03
N GLU A 620 37.09 -18.30 22.04
CA GLU A 620 37.91 -18.44 23.26
C GLU A 620 38.01 -17.10 24.02
N GLU A 621 38.27 -16.00 23.33
CA GLU A 621 38.28 -14.65 23.91
C GLU A 621 36.93 -14.30 24.56
N ALA A 622 35.81 -14.64 23.90
CA ALA A 622 34.47 -14.40 24.44
C ALA A 622 34.19 -15.23 25.71
N LEU A 623 34.82 -16.39 25.87
CA LEU A 623 34.71 -17.23 27.07
C LEU A 623 35.49 -16.65 28.26
N VAL A 624 36.64 -16.01 27.99
CA VAL A 624 37.47 -15.35 29.01
C VAL A 624 36.78 -14.09 29.54
N ASP A 625 36.20 -13.28 28.66
CA ASP A 625 35.60 -12.00 29.02
C ASP A 625 34.25 -12.12 29.73
N SER A 626 33.54 -13.24 29.57
CA SER A 626 32.23 -13.46 30.19
C SER A 626 31.85 -14.94 30.27
N CYS A 627 32.10 -15.59 31.40
CA CYS A 627 31.72 -17.00 31.65
C CYS A 627 30.20 -17.30 31.53
N SER A 628 29.34 -16.29 31.37
CA SER A 628 27.88 -16.42 31.35
C SER A 628 27.17 -15.82 30.14
N THR A 629 27.88 -15.23 29.16
CA THR A 629 27.23 -14.57 28.01
C THR A 629 27.08 -15.55 26.83
N PRO A 630 25.88 -15.73 26.26
CA PRO A 630 25.68 -16.57 25.09
C PRO A 630 26.42 -16.04 23.86
N ILE A 631 27.05 -16.93 23.11
CA ILE A 631 27.74 -16.63 21.85
C ILE A 631 26.69 -16.57 20.74
N ASN A 632 26.66 -15.44 20.01
CA ASN A 632 25.91 -15.34 18.76
C ASN A 632 26.68 -16.02 17.63
N LEU A 633 26.29 -17.25 17.31
CA LEU A 633 27.00 -18.05 16.31
C LEU A 633 26.85 -17.48 14.89
N ARG A 634 25.71 -16.84 14.58
CA ARG A 634 25.48 -16.21 13.27
C ARG A 634 26.54 -15.16 12.96
N ASP A 635 26.80 -14.26 13.90
CA ASP A 635 27.74 -13.14 13.69
C ASP A 635 29.17 -13.67 13.50
N LYS A 636 29.55 -14.68 14.30
CA LYS A 636 30.85 -15.35 14.20
C LYS A 636 31.03 -16.05 12.84
N LEU A 637 30.02 -16.79 12.39
CA LEU A 637 30.03 -17.47 11.09
C LEU A 637 29.98 -16.49 9.92
N ALA A 638 29.24 -15.39 10.03
CA ALA A 638 29.18 -14.35 9.01
C ALA A 638 30.54 -13.65 8.82
N GLN A 639 31.26 -13.39 9.92
CA GLN A 639 32.64 -12.89 9.87
C GLN A 639 33.57 -13.90 9.19
N TYR A 640 33.58 -15.16 9.65
CA TYR A 640 34.42 -16.22 9.06
C TYR A 640 34.19 -16.38 7.55
N THR A 641 32.94 -16.61 7.14
CA THR A 641 32.61 -16.88 5.74
C THR A 641 32.88 -15.69 4.84
N SER A 642 32.53 -14.47 5.28
CA SER A 642 32.83 -13.26 4.50
C SER A 642 34.32 -13.00 4.35
N SER A 643 35.13 -13.23 5.38
CA SER A 643 36.59 -13.07 5.31
C SER A 643 37.23 -14.03 4.32
N VAL A 644 36.82 -15.30 4.34
CA VAL A 644 37.32 -16.30 3.39
C VAL A 644 36.97 -15.89 1.96
N VAL A 645 35.72 -15.52 1.69
CA VAL A 645 35.28 -15.14 0.33
C VAL A 645 36.02 -13.90 -0.15
N VAL A 646 36.14 -12.88 0.69
CA VAL A 646 36.87 -11.65 0.38
C VAL A 646 38.32 -11.94 0.04
N ARG A 647 39.03 -12.70 0.88
CA ARG A 647 40.44 -13.01 0.64
C ARG A 647 40.66 -13.85 -0.61
N ALA A 648 39.74 -14.76 -0.92
CA ALA A 648 39.83 -15.60 -2.12
C ALA A 648 39.45 -14.86 -3.41
N ALA A 649 38.43 -13.99 -3.39
CA ALA A 649 37.88 -13.36 -4.59
C ALA A 649 38.34 -11.90 -4.82
N PHE A 650 38.59 -11.15 -3.74
CA PHE A 650 38.90 -9.71 -3.74
C PHE A 650 40.25 -9.38 -3.12
N GLY A 651 41.07 -10.39 -2.82
CA GLY A 651 42.36 -10.18 -2.16
C GLY A 651 42.25 -9.49 -0.81
N LYS A 652 43.23 -8.64 -0.48
CA LYS A 652 43.34 -8.01 0.85
C LYS A 652 42.64 -6.64 0.88
N ILE A 653 41.42 -6.60 1.40
CA ILE A 653 40.70 -5.34 1.71
C ILE A 653 40.72 -5.06 3.22
N SER A 654 40.43 -3.82 3.62
CA SER A 654 40.34 -3.45 5.04
C SER A 654 39.11 -4.09 5.72
N LYS A 655 39.24 -4.42 7.01
CA LYS A 655 38.15 -5.01 7.80
C LYS A 655 36.90 -4.12 7.84
N ASP A 656 37.08 -2.80 7.87
CA ASP A 656 35.96 -1.85 7.89
C ASP A 656 35.15 -1.90 6.58
N VAL A 657 35.84 -1.92 5.44
CA VAL A 657 35.20 -2.04 4.12
C VAL A 657 34.47 -3.39 4.00
N GLN A 658 35.10 -4.48 4.44
CA GLN A 658 34.47 -5.79 4.48
C GLN A 658 33.19 -5.80 5.33
N ASN A 659 33.23 -5.24 6.53
CA ASN A 659 32.08 -5.19 7.43
C ASN A 659 30.94 -4.35 6.86
N GLU A 660 31.26 -3.21 6.25
CA GLU A 660 30.26 -2.39 5.57
C GLU A 660 29.66 -3.12 4.36
N PHE A 661 30.49 -3.82 3.59
CA PHE A 661 30.05 -4.62 2.45
C PHE A 661 29.09 -5.75 2.89
N LEU A 662 29.48 -6.52 3.91
CA LEU A 662 28.66 -7.58 4.51
C LEU A 662 27.30 -7.04 4.96
N LYS A 663 27.28 -5.91 5.67
CA LYS A 663 26.07 -5.27 6.16
C LYS A 663 25.14 -4.85 5.02
N VAL A 664 25.66 -4.18 4.00
CA VAL A 664 24.88 -3.72 2.84
C VAL A 664 24.29 -4.90 2.05
N ILE A 665 25.07 -5.97 1.89
CA ILE A 665 24.63 -7.18 1.20
C ILE A 665 23.53 -7.90 1.99
N MET A 666 23.71 -8.14 3.29
CA MET A 666 22.70 -8.79 4.12
C MET A 666 21.39 -8.00 4.15
N GLU A 667 21.46 -6.66 4.24
CA GLU A 667 20.28 -5.80 4.16
C GLU A 667 19.60 -5.87 2.78
N THR A 668 20.38 -6.01 1.70
CA THR A 668 19.85 -6.19 0.34
C THR A 668 19.16 -7.54 0.19
N LEU A 669 19.76 -8.63 0.67
CA LEU A 669 19.19 -9.98 0.62
C LEU A 669 17.88 -10.09 1.42
N GLY A 670 17.80 -9.43 2.58
CA GLY A 670 16.55 -9.37 3.37
C GLY A 670 15.41 -8.60 2.69
N LEU A 671 15.71 -7.72 1.74
CA LEU A 671 14.72 -7.00 0.93
C LEU A 671 14.42 -7.70 -0.40
N ALA A 672 15.32 -8.56 -0.85
CA ALA A 672 15.17 -9.30 -2.09
C ALA A 672 14.23 -10.50 -1.88
N SER A 673 13.18 -10.57 -2.69
CA SER A 673 12.22 -11.67 -2.64
C SER A 673 11.61 -11.87 -4.01
N ALA A 674 11.40 -13.14 -4.41
CA ALA A 674 10.69 -13.47 -5.65
C ALA A 674 9.21 -13.01 -5.65
N PHE A 675 8.73 -12.51 -4.51
CA PHE A 675 7.36 -12.06 -4.26
C PHE A 675 7.28 -10.55 -3.93
N GLU A 676 8.27 -9.75 -4.34
CA GLU A 676 8.24 -8.29 -4.18
C GLU A 676 7.21 -7.65 -5.12
N ILE A 677 6.56 -6.56 -4.68
CA ILE A 677 5.41 -5.97 -5.39
C ILE A 677 5.76 -5.48 -6.80
N SER A 678 6.95 -4.94 -7.01
CA SER A 678 7.39 -4.51 -8.35
C SER A 678 7.69 -5.65 -9.29
N ASP A 679 8.12 -6.79 -8.75
CA ASP A 679 8.35 -8.01 -9.53
C ASP A 679 7.05 -8.75 -9.85
N LEU A 680 6.01 -8.57 -9.02
CA LEU A 680 4.70 -9.19 -9.19
C LEU A 680 3.72 -8.34 -10.01
N PHE A 681 3.86 -7.01 -10.01
CA PHE A 681 2.98 -6.07 -10.70
C PHE A 681 3.75 -5.03 -11.53
N PRO A 682 4.55 -5.45 -12.53
CA PRO A 682 5.37 -4.54 -13.33
C PRO A 682 4.56 -3.49 -14.11
N SER A 683 3.25 -3.71 -14.35
CA SER A 683 2.39 -2.72 -15.00
C SER A 683 1.96 -1.57 -14.07
N LEU A 684 1.92 -1.79 -12.76
CA LEU A 684 1.46 -0.82 -11.74
C LEU A 684 2.56 0.15 -11.32
N LYS A 685 3.24 0.77 -12.29
CA LYS A 685 4.42 1.63 -12.05
C LYS A 685 4.17 2.80 -11.11
N ILE A 686 2.94 3.32 -11.11
CA ILE A 686 2.48 4.43 -10.27
C ILE A 686 2.48 4.05 -8.78
N LEU A 687 2.31 2.76 -8.45
CA LEU A 687 2.25 2.28 -7.07
C LEU A 687 3.62 1.87 -6.50
N HIS A 688 4.63 1.62 -7.34
CA HIS A 688 5.97 1.24 -6.86
C HIS A 688 6.58 2.25 -5.86
N PRO A 689 6.48 3.58 -6.03
CA PRO A 689 7.05 4.52 -5.06
C PRO A 689 6.47 4.39 -3.64
N PHE A 690 5.26 3.86 -3.49
CA PHE A 690 4.55 3.76 -2.22
C PHE A 690 4.66 2.38 -1.57
N PHE A 691 4.70 1.33 -2.37
CA PHE A 691 4.60 -0.05 -1.88
C PHE A 691 5.85 -0.90 -2.14
N SER A 692 6.74 -0.47 -3.05
CA SER A 692 7.95 -1.23 -3.36
C SER A 692 9.12 -0.82 -2.47
N VAL A 693 9.99 -1.78 -2.21
CA VAL A 693 11.30 -1.55 -1.55
C VAL A 693 12.32 -0.85 -2.46
N LYS A 694 11.94 -0.51 -3.70
CA LYS A 694 12.81 0.09 -4.72
C LYS A 694 13.63 1.28 -4.22
N GLY A 695 13.03 2.22 -3.49
CA GLY A 695 13.74 3.40 -2.98
C GLY A 695 14.90 3.03 -2.04
N LYS A 696 14.67 2.02 -1.18
CA LYS A 696 15.69 1.49 -0.27
C LYS A 696 16.75 0.69 -1.01
N ILE A 697 16.37 -0.15 -1.98
CA ILE A 697 17.31 -0.88 -2.85
C ILE A 697 18.19 0.10 -3.63
N MET A 698 17.65 1.19 -4.18
CA MET A 698 18.45 2.22 -4.86
C MET A 698 19.43 2.91 -3.90
N GLN A 699 19.05 3.14 -2.65
CA GLN A 699 19.96 3.69 -1.65
C GLN A 699 21.11 2.73 -1.33
N LEU A 700 20.80 1.44 -1.15
CA LEU A 700 21.79 0.39 -0.88
C LEU A 700 22.73 0.21 -2.08
N HIS A 701 22.19 0.20 -3.30
CA HIS A 701 22.97 0.15 -4.53
C HIS A 701 24.00 1.28 -4.61
N ARG A 702 23.62 2.53 -4.30
CA ARG A 702 24.59 3.65 -4.29
C ARG A 702 25.72 3.48 -3.29
N LYS A 703 25.44 2.87 -2.13
CA LYS A 703 26.48 2.57 -1.13
C LYS A 703 27.40 1.47 -1.65
N LEU A 704 26.81 0.39 -2.15
CA LEU A 704 27.51 -0.76 -2.71
C LEU A 704 28.41 -0.35 -3.88
N ASP A 705 27.89 0.49 -4.78
CA ASP A 705 28.61 0.99 -5.96
C ASP A 705 29.86 1.78 -5.56
N ARG A 706 29.75 2.65 -4.55
CA ARG A 706 30.91 3.39 -4.01
C ARG A 706 31.96 2.47 -3.39
N LEU A 707 31.54 1.47 -2.61
CA LEU A 707 32.47 0.50 -2.01
C LEU A 707 33.22 -0.27 -3.10
N LEU A 708 32.51 -0.74 -4.12
CA LEU A 708 33.11 -1.49 -5.22
C LEU A 708 34.01 -0.61 -6.10
N ASP A 709 33.63 0.65 -6.35
CA ASP A 709 34.50 1.60 -7.04
C ASP A 709 35.79 1.85 -6.28
N ASN A 710 35.73 2.04 -4.95
CA ASN A 710 36.91 2.22 -4.13
C ASN A 710 37.83 0.99 -4.19
N ILE A 711 37.26 -0.22 -4.13
CA ILE A 711 38.03 -1.46 -4.25
C ILE A 711 38.70 -1.52 -5.63
N ILE A 712 37.95 -1.32 -6.72
CA ILE A 712 38.49 -1.36 -8.08
C ILE A 712 39.56 -0.27 -8.28
N GLN A 713 39.36 0.94 -7.77
CA GLN A 713 40.34 2.02 -7.85
C GLN A 713 41.62 1.67 -7.10
N GLN A 714 41.53 1.04 -5.93
CA GLN A 714 42.69 0.57 -5.19
C GLN A 714 43.51 -0.45 -6.01
N TYR A 715 42.81 -1.40 -6.66
CA TYR A 715 43.44 -2.36 -7.58
C TYR A 715 44.15 -1.71 -8.77
N LEU A 716 43.61 -0.59 -9.27
CA LEU A 716 44.20 0.16 -10.37
C LEU A 716 45.36 1.06 -9.90
N SER A 717 45.31 1.58 -8.66
CA SER A 717 46.30 2.51 -8.11
C SER A 717 47.56 1.85 -7.57
N ASP A 718 47.50 0.58 -7.13
CA ASP A 718 48.65 -0.17 -6.63
C ASP A 718 49.71 -0.50 -7.73
N ASN A 719 49.53 0.05 -8.95
CA ASN A 719 50.45 0.22 -10.08
C ASN A 719 51.01 -1.05 -10.78
N ASP A 720 51.09 -0.94 -12.11
CA ASP A 720 51.44 -1.93 -13.15
C ASP A 720 52.72 -2.78 -12.93
N LEU A 721 53.59 -2.42 -11.99
CA LEU A 721 54.81 -3.15 -11.63
C LEU A 721 54.57 -4.39 -10.76
N ALA A 722 53.47 -4.44 -9.98
CA ALA A 722 53.13 -5.59 -9.13
C ALA A 722 52.31 -6.65 -9.90
N ARG A 723 51.44 -6.22 -10.83
CA ARG A 723 50.64 -7.12 -11.69
C ARG A 723 51.49 -7.96 -12.65
N SER A 724 52.58 -7.39 -13.16
CA SER A 724 53.53 -8.12 -14.01
C SER A 724 54.44 -9.09 -13.23
N LYS A 725 54.48 -8.98 -11.89
CA LYS A 725 55.31 -9.82 -11.00
C LYS A 725 54.55 -10.90 -10.22
N LYS A 726 53.22 -10.86 -10.14
CA LYS A 726 52.46 -12.03 -9.66
C LYS A 726 52.54 -13.11 -10.73
N GLU A 727 53.25 -14.21 -10.44
CA GLU A 727 53.22 -15.39 -11.31
C GLU A 727 51.76 -15.81 -11.57
N ARG A 728 51.47 -16.25 -12.80
CA ARG A 728 50.18 -16.86 -13.16
C ARG A 728 49.87 -18.00 -12.18
N GLY A 729 48.97 -17.75 -11.22
CA GLY A 729 48.65 -18.69 -10.15
C GLY A 729 48.52 -18.08 -8.75
N ASN A 730 48.94 -16.82 -8.55
CA ASN A 730 48.81 -16.11 -7.26
C ASN A 730 47.89 -14.87 -7.33
N GLU A 731 47.02 -14.83 -8.34
CA GLU A 731 46.03 -13.78 -8.58
C GLU A 731 44.68 -14.15 -7.94
N ASP A 732 43.98 -13.14 -7.44
CA ASP A 732 42.57 -13.29 -7.08
C ASP A 732 41.65 -13.07 -8.29
N LEU A 733 40.36 -13.37 -8.15
CA LEU A 733 39.40 -13.23 -9.24
C LEU A 733 39.32 -11.80 -9.78
N THR A 734 39.52 -10.78 -8.94
CA THR A 734 39.43 -9.37 -9.34
C THR A 734 40.60 -9.00 -10.25
N ASP A 735 41.82 -9.44 -9.92
CA ASP A 735 43.00 -9.32 -10.78
C ASP A 735 42.76 -9.98 -12.16
N VAL A 736 42.22 -11.20 -12.16
CA VAL A 736 41.94 -11.94 -13.40
C VAL A 736 40.92 -11.22 -14.28
N LEU A 737 39.82 -10.75 -13.70
CA LEU A 737 38.76 -10.05 -14.44
C LEU A 737 39.24 -8.71 -15.02
N LEU A 738 40.05 -7.96 -14.27
CA LEU A 738 40.63 -6.70 -14.74
C LEU A 738 41.62 -6.94 -15.88
N ARG A 739 42.52 -7.94 -15.75
CA ARG A 739 43.43 -8.33 -16.82
C ARG A 739 42.70 -8.79 -18.08
N ILE A 740 41.68 -9.63 -17.94
CA ILE A 740 40.88 -10.12 -19.08
C ILE A 740 40.17 -8.95 -19.76
N LYS A 741 39.61 -8.02 -18.99
CA LYS A 741 39.01 -6.79 -19.53
C LYS A 741 40.03 -5.97 -20.33
N ASP A 742 41.26 -5.83 -19.84
CA ASP A 742 42.30 -5.01 -20.48
C ASP A 742 42.92 -5.70 -21.71
N SER A 743 42.94 -7.05 -21.76
CA SER A 743 43.42 -7.82 -22.92
C SER A 743 42.54 -7.66 -24.18
N ASN A 744 41.25 -7.36 -23.99
CA ASN A 744 40.25 -7.23 -25.06
C ASN A 744 40.10 -8.47 -25.99
N ASP A 745 40.59 -9.64 -25.56
CA ASP A 745 40.60 -10.90 -26.33
C ASP A 745 39.27 -11.69 -26.26
N LEU A 746 38.26 -11.14 -25.59
CA LEU A 746 36.99 -11.82 -25.37
C LEU A 746 36.02 -11.63 -26.55
N GLN A 747 35.20 -12.66 -26.78
CA GLN A 747 34.10 -12.59 -27.77
C GLN A 747 33.09 -11.50 -27.42
N LEU A 748 32.82 -11.30 -26.13
CA LEU A 748 31.97 -10.23 -25.63
C LEU A 748 32.74 -9.39 -24.59
N PRO A 749 32.80 -8.05 -24.75
CA PRO A 749 33.55 -7.19 -23.84
C PRO A 749 32.95 -7.19 -22.43
N ILE A 750 33.83 -7.19 -21.43
CA ILE A 750 33.46 -7.08 -20.00
C ILE A 750 33.65 -5.63 -19.57
N THR A 751 32.69 -5.10 -18.80
CA THR A 751 32.75 -3.73 -18.27
C THR A 751 33.10 -3.73 -16.78
N ASN A 752 33.46 -2.57 -16.21
CA ASN A 752 33.61 -2.45 -14.75
C ASN A 752 32.33 -2.86 -14.03
N ASN A 753 31.15 -2.53 -14.56
CA ASN A 753 29.87 -2.95 -14.00
C ASN A 753 29.71 -4.48 -13.99
N SER A 754 30.19 -5.18 -15.03
CA SER A 754 30.22 -6.64 -15.04
C SER A 754 31.14 -7.20 -13.96
N ILE A 755 32.30 -6.59 -13.73
CA ILE A 755 33.24 -6.99 -12.66
C ILE A 755 32.57 -6.79 -11.30
N LYS A 756 32.00 -5.61 -11.05
CA LYS A 756 31.24 -5.30 -9.83
C LYS A 756 30.10 -6.29 -9.58
N ALA A 757 29.33 -6.62 -10.61
CA ALA A 757 28.23 -7.58 -10.53
C ALA A 757 28.72 -8.99 -10.17
N VAL A 758 29.83 -9.46 -10.76
CA VAL A 758 30.45 -10.76 -10.42
C VAL A 758 30.99 -10.77 -9.00
N MET A 759 31.60 -9.67 -8.54
CA MET A 759 32.06 -9.56 -7.16
C MET A 759 30.89 -9.74 -6.19
N ILE A 760 29.76 -9.06 -6.44
CA ILE A 760 28.54 -9.23 -5.65
C ILE A 760 28.06 -10.70 -5.65
N ASP A 761 28.06 -11.37 -6.81
CA ASP A 761 27.66 -12.78 -6.92
C ASP A 761 28.56 -13.71 -6.09
N MET A 762 29.89 -13.55 -6.15
CA MET A 762 30.81 -14.39 -5.39
C MET A 762 30.65 -14.18 -3.88
N PHE A 763 30.51 -12.91 -3.45
CA PHE A 763 30.33 -12.59 -2.04
C PHE A 763 28.99 -13.10 -1.50
N THR A 764 27.89 -12.78 -2.17
CA THR A 764 26.55 -13.20 -1.76
C THR A 764 26.42 -14.72 -1.75
N GLY A 765 26.82 -15.38 -2.84
CA GLY A 765 26.72 -16.82 -3.02
C GLY A 765 27.61 -17.61 -2.07
N GLY A 766 28.83 -17.15 -1.80
CA GLY A 766 29.80 -17.84 -0.94
C GLY A 766 29.60 -17.63 0.57
N THR A 767 29.00 -16.50 0.96
CA THR A 767 28.88 -16.09 2.38
C THR A 767 27.59 -16.62 3.01
N ASP A 768 26.44 -16.14 2.52
CA ASP A 768 25.14 -16.31 3.20
C ASP A 768 24.64 -17.76 3.17
N THR A 769 24.92 -18.50 2.09
CA THR A 769 24.52 -19.90 1.96
C THR A 769 25.32 -20.82 2.89
N SER A 770 26.64 -20.64 2.94
CA SER A 770 27.55 -21.44 3.77
C SER A 770 27.29 -21.20 5.25
N LEU A 771 27.19 -19.93 5.68
CA LEU A 771 26.91 -19.61 7.09
C LEU A 771 25.56 -20.17 7.53
N THR A 772 24.52 -20.06 6.67
CA THR A 772 23.18 -20.54 6.97
C THR A 772 23.18 -22.06 7.14
N THR A 773 23.95 -22.77 6.31
CA THR A 773 24.09 -24.23 6.41
C THR A 773 24.75 -24.64 7.73
N VAL A 774 25.83 -23.97 8.15
CA VAL A 774 26.51 -24.28 9.42
C VAL A 774 25.61 -23.93 10.61
N GLU A 775 24.89 -22.80 10.56
CA GLU A 775 23.94 -22.41 11.61
C GLU A 775 22.80 -23.44 11.76
N TRP A 776 22.23 -23.92 10.66
CA TRP A 776 21.21 -24.98 10.70
C TRP A 776 21.78 -26.32 11.17
N ALA A 777 22.99 -26.69 10.75
CA ALA A 777 23.64 -27.91 11.22
C ALA A 777 23.81 -27.87 12.74
N MET A 778 24.35 -26.77 13.27
CA MET A 778 24.50 -26.59 14.72
C MET A 778 23.16 -26.57 15.45
N ALA A 779 22.12 -25.96 14.86
CA ALA A 779 20.78 -25.99 15.44
C ALA A 779 20.23 -27.42 15.57
N GLU A 780 20.34 -28.23 14.52
CA GLU A 780 19.85 -29.61 14.53
C GLU A 780 20.68 -30.50 15.44
N LEU A 781 22.00 -30.34 15.47
CA LEU A 781 22.87 -31.08 16.40
C LEU A 781 22.53 -30.78 17.87
N ILE A 782 22.21 -29.53 18.21
CA ILE A 782 21.77 -29.16 19.56
C ILE A 782 20.43 -29.82 19.91
N ARG A 783 19.51 -29.95 18.96
CA ARG A 783 18.22 -30.62 19.14
C ARG A 783 18.32 -32.14 19.24
N HIS A 784 19.41 -32.72 18.72
CA HIS A 784 19.70 -34.15 18.66
C HIS A 784 21.06 -34.47 19.32
N PRO A 785 21.17 -34.40 20.66
CA PRO A 785 22.45 -34.58 21.37
C PRO A 785 23.16 -35.91 21.06
N GLU A 786 22.42 -36.97 20.76
CA GLU A 786 22.94 -38.27 20.35
C GLU A 786 23.69 -38.20 19.01
N VAL A 787 23.14 -37.46 18.05
CA VAL A 787 23.76 -37.22 16.75
C VAL A 787 25.01 -36.34 16.92
N MET A 788 24.91 -35.30 17.75
CA MET A 788 26.06 -34.44 18.08
C MET A 788 27.18 -35.23 18.75
N ALA A 789 26.87 -36.08 19.72
CA ALA A 789 27.86 -36.92 20.40
C ALA A 789 28.57 -37.89 19.44
N LYS A 790 27.81 -38.53 18.53
CA LYS A 790 28.38 -39.43 17.51
C LYS A 790 29.31 -38.67 16.56
N LEU A 791 28.93 -37.47 16.12
CA LEU A 791 29.77 -36.63 15.28
C LEU A 791 31.02 -36.12 16.00
N GLN A 792 30.89 -35.65 17.24
CA GLN A 792 32.03 -35.24 18.07
C GLN A 792 32.99 -36.42 18.29
N TYR A 793 32.47 -37.64 18.48
CA TYR A 793 33.29 -38.85 18.60
C TYR A 793 34.08 -39.14 17.33
N GLU A 794 33.47 -39.10 16.15
CA GLU A 794 34.16 -39.26 14.87
C GLU A 794 35.31 -38.26 14.73
N ILE A 795 34.98 -36.97 14.90
CA ILE A 795 35.94 -35.86 14.72
C ILE A 795 37.12 -35.99 15.68
N ARG A 796 36.87 -36.18 16.98
CA ARG A 796 37.94 -36.25 18.00
C ARG A 796 38.77 -37.52 17.86
N THR A 797 38.18 -38.63 17.43
CA THR A 797 38.90 -39.88 17.16
C THR A 797 39.83 -39.74 15.97
N ALA A 798 39.37 -39.13 14.87
CA ALA A 798 40.20 -38.89 13.68
C ALA A 798 41.45 -38.06 14.01
N VAL A 799 41.31 -37.01 14.83
CA VAL A 799 42.44 -36.19 15.29
C VAL A 799 43.40 -36.97 16.18
N ARG A 800 42.87 -37.74 17.14
CA ARG A 800 43.70 -38.55 18.05
C ARG A 800 44.52 -39.60 17.30
N VAL A 801 43.96 -40.22 16.26
CA VAL A 801 44.64 -41.25 15.45
C VAL A 801 45.71 -40.63 14.54
N LYS A 802 45.44 -39.48 13.92
CA LYS A 802 46.39 -38.81 13.02
C LYS A 802 47.49 -38.02 13.73
N GLY A 803 47.25 -37.58 14.97
CA GLY A 803 48.22 -36.81 15.75
C GLY A 803 48.44 -35.37 15.28
N THR A 804 47.63 -34.88 14.33
CA THR A 804 47.69 -33.52 13.76
C THR A 804 46.36 -32.81 13.91
N ALA A 805 46.38 -31.47 13.99
CA ALA A 805 45.16 -30.65 14.02
C ALA A 805 44.26 -30.91 12.80
N ILE A 806 42.94 -30.67 12.94
CA ILE A 806 41.99 -30.79 11.82
C ILE A 806 42.37 -29.77 10.74
N GLN A 807 42.83 -30.27 9.61
CA GLN A 807 43.02 -29.53 8.37
C GLN A 807 42.03 -30.03 7.32
N GLU A 808 41.83 -29.25 6.27
CA GLU A 808 40.82 -29.53 5.24
C GLU A 808 41.01 -30.88 4.52
N ASP A 809 42.24 -31.35 4.40
CA ASP A 809 42.56 -32.67 3.83
C ASP A 809 42.04 -33.81 4.72
N GLY A 810 42.16 -33.68 6.04
CA GLY A 810 41.66 -34.62 7.03
C GLY A 810 40.14 -34.73 7.08
N ILE A 811 39.41 -33.69 6.63
CA ILE A 811 37.95 -33.68 6.57
C ILE A 811 37.39 -34.69 5.57
N GLN A 812 38.14 -35.03 4.52
CA GLN A 812 37.66 -35.95 3.49
C GLN A 812 37.36 -37.35 4.03
N GLU A 813 37.97 -37.73 5.14
CA GLU A 813 37.79 -39.02 5.81
C GLU A 813 36.64 -39.03 6.84
N LEU A 814 36.05 -37.87 7.15
CA LEU A 814 34.94 -37.74 8.10
C LEU A 814 33.61 -38.04 7.39
N GLY A 815 33.28 -39.33 7.28
CA GLY A 815 32.09 -39.81 6.59
C GLY A 815 30.79 -39.34 7.25
N TYR A 816 30.70 -39.41 8.58
CA TYR A 816 29.51 -39.01 9.31
C TYR A 816 29.30 -37.49 9.30
N LEU A 817 30.36 -36.69 9.36
CA LEU A 817 30.29 -35.24 9.10
C LEU A 817 29.63 -34.94 7.74
N LYS A 818 30.02 -35.67 6.69
CA LYS A 818 29.42 -35.51 5.36
C LYS A 818 27.94 -35.87 5.36
N SER A 819 27.56 -36.95 6.05
CA SER A 819 26.16 -37.35 6.24
C SER A 819 25.34 -36.30 6.99
N VAL A 820 25.89 -35.71 8.06
CA VAL A 820 25.24 -34.62 8.82
C VAL A 820 24.99 -33.41 7.92
N VAL A 821 25.98 -32.97 7.14
CA VAL A 821 25.81 -31.83 6.22
C VAL A 821 24.81 -32.14 5.11
N LYS A 822 24.82 -33.36 4.54
CA LYS A 822 23.81 -33.78 3.54
C LYS A 822 22.40 -33.70 4.15
N GLU A 823 22.22 -34.21 5.36
CA GLU A 823 20.92 -34.18 6.04
C GLU A 823 20.49 -32.75 6.40
N THR A 824 21.43 -31.89 6.82
CA THR A 824 21.17 -30.47 7.01
C THR A 824 20.71 -29.82 5.70
N LEU A 825 21.37 -30.07 4.57
CA LEU A 825 20.98 -29.50 3.28
C LEU A 825 19.65 -30.06 2.74
N ARG A 826 19.29 -31.29 3.11
CA ARG A 826 18.00 -31.91 2.74
C ARG A 826 16.86 -31.21 3.46
N LEU A 827 17.00 -31.03 4.77
CA LEU A 827 15.98 -30.40 5.61
C LEU A 827 16.00 -28.88 5.50
N HIS A 828 17.16 -28.25 5.42
CA HIS A 828 17.30 -26.80 5.45
C HIS A 828 18.10 -26.30 4.23
N PRO A 829 17.65 -26.56 3.00
CA PRO A 829 18.31 -26.01 1.81
C PRO A 829 18.25 -24.48 1.89
N PRO A 830 19.39 -23.77 1.85
CA PRO A 830 19.40 -22.31 1.98
C PRO A 830 18.52 -21.61 0.94
N LEU A 831 18.40 -22.17 -0.26
CA LEU A 831 17.53 -21.69 -1.34
C LEU A 831 16.38 -22.67 -1.62
N PRO A 832 15.31 -22.70 -0.80
CA PRO A 832 14.29 -23.76 -0.86
C PRO A 832 13.47 -23.77 -2.15
N LEU A 833 13.31 -22.63 -2.81
CA LEU A 833 12.65 -22.49 -4.12
C LEU A 833 13.64 -22.38 -5.29
N MET A 834 14.94 -22.54 -5.01
CA MET A 834 16.04 -22.21 -5.91
C MET A 834 15.96 -20.75 -6.41
N VAL A 835 16.91 -20.37 -7.27
CA VAL A 835 16.78 -19.13 -8.05
C VAL A 835 15.79 -19.38 -9.18
N PRO A 836 14.69 -18.60 -9.31
CA PRO A 836 13.66 -18.84 -10.31
C PRO A 836 14.19 -18.87 -11.74
N ARG A 837 13.70 -19.83 -12.52
CA ARG A 837 13.99 -19.98 -13.94
C ARG A 837 12.88 -19.35 -14.77
N GLU A 838 13.10 -19.24 -16.07
CA GLU A 838 12.09 -18.77 -17.03
C GLU A 838 12.11 -19.64 -18.30
N SER A 839 10.92 -19.98 -18.80
CA SER A 839 10.78 -20.67 -20.08
C SER A 839 11.13 -19.74 -21.25
N ARG A 840 12.10 -20.17 -22.07
CA ARG A 840 12.59 -19.43 -23.24
C ARG A 840 11.76 -19.68 -24.49
N GLU A 841 11.05 -20.79 -24.52
CA GLU A 841 10.20 -21.23 -25.61
C GLU A 841 8.98 -21.96 -25.05
N GLN A 842 7.97 -22.17 -25.88
CA GLN A 842 6.81 -22.96 -25.49
C GLN A 842 7.20 -24.44 -25.48
N THR A 843 7.05 -25.10 -24.33
CA THR A 843 7.37 -26.52 -24.17
C THR A 843 6.21 -27.30 -23.57
N GLU A 844 6.37 -28.62 -23.51
CA GLU A 844 5.42 -29.51 -22.84
C GLU A 844 6.12 -30.16 -21.65
N ILE A 845 5.47 -30.13 -20.47
CA ILE A 845 5.90 -30.86 -19.27
C ILE A 845 4.74 -31.73 -18.83
N ASP A 846 4.97 -33.03 -18.68
CA ASP A 846 3.97 -33.98 -18.17
C ASP A 846 2.62 -33.95 -18.92
N GLY A 847 2.65 -33.74 -20.24
CA GLY A 847 1.44 -33.62 -21.07
C GLY A 847 0.77 -32.24 -21.06
N TYR A 848 1.34 -31.26 -20.36
CA TYR A 848 0.81 -29.90 -20.25
C TYR A 848 1.70 -28.88 -20.97
N ILE A 849 1.07 -27.93 -21.67
CA ILE A 849 1.82 -26.86 -22.32
C ILE A 849 2.23 -25.78 -21.32
N ILE A 850 3.51 -25.44 -21.38
CA ILE A 850 4.13 -24.32 -20.67
C ILE A 850 4.43 -23.22 -21.68
N PRO A 851 3.74 -22.07 -21.64
CA PRO A 851 4.02 -20.96 -22.54
C PRO A 851 5.39 -20.34 -22.29
N VAL A 852 5.89 -19.58 -23.28
CA VAL A 852 7.11 -18.76 -23.14
C VAL A 852 6.96 -17.72 -22.02
N LYS A 853 8.06 -17.32 -21.38
CA LYS A 853 8.12 -16.35 -20.27
C LYS A 853 7.33 -16.76 -19.02
N ASN A 854 7.13 -18.05 -18.80
CA ASN A 854 6.61 -18.56 -17.53
C ASN A 854 7.75 -18.70 -16.54
N ARG A 855 7.57 -18.13 -15.35
CA ARG A 855 8.49 -18.32 -14.23
C ARG A 855 8.41 -19.76 -13.74
N VAL A 856 9.54 -20.41 -13.54
CA VAL A 856 9.59 -21.79 -13.05
C VAL A 856 10.20 -21.80 -11.66
N LEU A 857 9.41 -22.25 -10.68
CA LEU A 857 9.80 -22.40 -9.28
C LEU A 857 10.00 -23.89 -8.98
N VAL A 858 11.20 -24.26 -8.54
CA VAL A 858 11.52 -25.64 -8.14
C VAL A 858 11.62 -25.68 -6.64
N ASN A 859 10.69 -26.37 -5.98
CA ASN A 859 10.64 -26.46 -4.53
C ASN A 859 11.54 -27.61 -4.04
N ALA A 860 12.85 -27.36 -3.98
CA ALA A 860 13.84 -28.29 -3.43
C ALA A 860 13.50 -28.71 -1.99
N TRP A 861 12.94 -27.80 -1.19
CA TRP A 861 12.55 -28.08 0.19
C TRP A 861 11.40 -29.09 0.29
N ALA A 862 10.42 -29.01 -0.62
CA ALA A 862 9.35 -30.01 -0.71
C ALA A 862 9.87 -31.35 -1.21
N ILE A 863 10.74 -31.34 -2.23
CA ILE A 863 11.35 -32.55 -2.80
C ILE A 863 12.19 -33.29 -1.75
N GLY A 864 12.99 -32.56 -0.97
CA GLY A 864 13.76 -33.12 0.14
C GLY A 864 12.90 -33.69 1.27
N ARG A 865 11.58 -33.50 1.25
CA ARG A 865 10.62 -34.01 2.26
C ARG A 865 9.48 -34.82 1.63
N ASP A 866 9.72 -35.38 0.46
CA ASP A 866 8.76 -36.24 -0.21
C ASP A 866 8.82 -37.65 0.42
N PRO A 867 7.75 -38.13 1.08
CA PRO A 867 7.73 -39.47 1.68
C PRO A 867 7.82 -40.61 0.66
N GLU A 868 7.64 -40.33 -0.64
CA GLU A 868 7.88 -41.33 -1.70
C GLU A 868 9.38 -41.66 -1.83
N TYR A 869 10.28 -40.72 -1.50
CA TYR A 869 11.73 -40.84 -1.68
C TYR A 869 12.52 -40.89 -0.37
N TRP A 870 11.94 -40.39 0.73
CA TRP A 870 12.63 -40.24 2.00
C TRP A 870 11.83 -40.89 3.14
N ASP A 871 12.41 -41.91 3.78
CA ASP A 871 11.84 -42.49 5.00
C ASP A 871 11.89 -41.48 6.16
N ASP A 872 10.77 -41.35 6.87
CA ASP A 872 10.55 -40.36 7.93
C ASP A 872 11.12 -38.97 7.57
N PRO A 873 10.53 -38.30 6.54
CA PRO A 873 11.16 -37.17 5.86
C PRO A 873 11.31 -35.91 6.72
N GLU A 874 10.56 -35.79 7.82
CA GLU A 874 10.61 -34.60 8.69
C GLU A 874 11.65 -34.74 9.80
N SER A 875 12.17 -35.94 10.05
CA SER A 875 13.17 -36.21 11.08
C SER A 875 14.60 -35.96 10.59
N PHE A 876 15.44 -35.39 11.45
CA PHE A 876 16.88 -35.23 11.21
C PHE A 876 17.60 -36.56 11.49
N LYS A 877 17.93 -37.30 10.43
CA LYS A 877 18.56 -38.63 10.50
C LYS A 877 19.75 -38.74 9.54
N PRO A 878 20.95 -38.28 9.93
CA PRO A 878 22.15 -38.37 9.08
C PRO A 878 22.48 -39.79 8.62
N GLU A 879 22.14 -40.82 9.40
CA GLU A 879 22.36 -42.23 9.11
C GLU A 879 21.86 -42.65 7.72
N ARG A 880 20.83 -41.98 7.19
CA ARG A 880 20.30 -42.27 5.84
C ARG A 880 21.31 -42.06 4.72
N PHE A 881 22.41 -41.36 4.99
CA PHE A 881 23.46 -41.05 4.02
C PHE A 881 24.76 -41.84 4.20
N GLU A 882 24.92 -42.65 5.25
CA GLU A 882 26.16 -43.40 5.51
C GLU A 882 26.47 -44.43 4.41
N ASP A 883 25.45 -45.18 3.97
CA ASP A 883 25.57 -46.20 2.92
C ASP A 883 24.79 -45.82 1.65
N SER A 884 24.65 -44.51 1.38
CA SER A 884 23.87 -44.00 0.26
C SER A 884 24.76 -43.39 -0.83
N ASP A 885 24.53 -43.81 -2.07
CA ASP A 885 25.17 -43.22 -3.26
C ASP A 885 24.60 -41.84 -3.63
N ILE A 886 23.57 -41.35 -2.91
CA ILE A 886 22.95 -40.06 -3.18
C ILE A 886 23.96 -38.93 -3.00
N ASP A 887 24.18 -38.19 -4.07
CA ASP A 887 25.04 -37.02 -4.14
C ASP A 887 24.25 -35.74 -4.48
N PHE A 888 24.91 -34.60 -4.35
CA PHE A 888 24.38 -33.30 -4.72
C PHE A 888 24.96 -32.78 -6.04
N ALA A 889 25.54 -33.66 -6.87
CA ALA A 889 26.16 -33.30 -8.15
C ALA A 889 25.13 -33.02 -9.27
N GLY A 890 23.84 -33.00 -8.93
CA GLY A 890 22.73 -32.79 -9.86
C GLY A 890 22.31 -34.05 -10.63
N ASN A 891 22.72 -35.23 -10.16
CA ASN A 891 22.31 -36.52 -10.72
C ASN A 891 21.11 -37.15 -9.98
N HIS A 892 21.03 -36.94 -8.67
CA HIS A 892 19.95 -37.41 -7.80
C HIS A 892 18.92 -36.29 -7.61
N PHE A 893 17.74 -36.41 -8.21
CA PHE A 893 16.76 -35.32 -8.25
C PHE A 893 15.89 -35.22 -7.00
N GLU A 894 15.89 -36.26 -6.18
CA GLU A 894 15.41 -36.32 -4.81
C GLU A 894 16.26 -35.47 -3.86
N PHE A 895 17.50 -35.12 -4.25
CA PHE A 895 18.43 -34.33 -3.45
C PHE A 895 19.18 -33.27 -4.27
N ILE A 896 18.58 -32.09 -4.41
CA ILE A 896 19.08 -31.00 -5.29
C ILE A 896 19.35 -29.67 -4.57
N PRO A 897 20.05 -29.64 -3.42
CA PRO A 897 20.28 -28.40 -2.67
C PRO A 897 21.09 -27.35 -3.45
N PHE A 898 21.88 -27.76 -4.44
CA PHE A 898 22.67 -26.88 -5.32
C PHE A 898 22.06 -26.71 -6.73
N GLY A 899 20.84 -27.20 -6.95
CA GLY A 899 20.22 -27.25 -8.27
C GLY A 899 20.80 -28.33 -9.19
N ALA A 900 20.51 -28.23 -10.49
CA ALA A 900 20.98 -29.15 -11.52
C ALA A 900 21.08 -28.45 -12.90
N GLY A 901 21.69 -29.14 -13.87
CA GLY A 901 21.80 -28.67 -15.26
C GLY A 901 22.76 -27.49 -15.44
N ARG A 902 22.58 -26.71 -16.53
CA ARG A 902 23.44 -25.56 -16.85
C ARG A 902 23.52 -24.50 -15.75
N ARG A 903 22.49 -24.40 -14.91
CA ARG A 903 22.43 -23.41 -13.81
C ARG A 903 22.69 -24.03 -12.44
N ILE A 904 23.28 -25.22 -12.36
CA ILE A 904 23.78 -25.78 -11.10
C ILE A 904 24.76 -24.79 -10.44
N CYS A 905 24.84 -24.77 -9.11
CA CYS A 905 25.80 -23.94 -8.38
C CYS A 905 27.23 -24.18 -8.91
N PRO A 906 28.00 -23.14 -9.27
CA PRO A 906 29.40 -23.32 -9.64
C PRO A 906 30.30 -23.50 -8.41
N GLY A 907 29.88 -22.99 -7.25
CA GLY A 907 30.67 -22.95 -6.03
C GLY A 907 30.42 -24.12 -5.08
N ILE A 908 30.03 -25.30 -5.57
CA ILE A 908 29.75 -26.47 -4.70
C ILE A 908 30.99 -26.81 -3.85
N SER A 909 32.15 -27.02 -4.49
CA SER A 909 33.39 -27.36 -3.80
C SER A 909 33.82 -26.25 -2.82
N PHE A 910 33.74 -24.99 -3.26
CA PHE A 910 34.10 -23.83 -2.43
C PHE A 910 33.19 -23.66 -1.21
N GLY A 911 31.87 -23.76 -1.41
CA GLY A 911 30.87 -23.63 -0.34
C GLY A 911 30.97 -24.76 0.67
N LEU A 912 31.14 -26.01 0.22
CA LEU A 912 31.28 -27.15 1.12
C LEU A 912 32.54 -27.10 1.98
N ALA A 913 33.66 -26.63 1.42
CA ALA A 913 34.87 -26.38 2.22
C ALA A 913 34.59 -25.36 3.35
N ASN A 914 33.78 -24.34 3.07
CA ASN A 914 33.33 -23.34 4.05
C ASN A 914 32.21 -23.82 5.00
N VAL A 915 31.70 -25.03 4.81
CA VAL A 915 30.73 -25.66 5.72
C VAL A 915 31.43 -26.70 6.60
N TYR A 916 32.21 -27.59 5.99
CA TYR A 916 32.83 -28.71 6.71
C TYR A 916 33.87 -28.26 7.72
N LEU A 917 34.79 -27.38 7.34
CA LEU A 917 35.88 -26.95 8.23
C LEU A 917 35.40 -26.25 9.50
N PRO A 918 34.58 -25.19 9.44
CA PRO A 918 34.13 -24.53 10.66
C PRO A 918 33.25 -25.47 11.51
N LEU A 919 32.40 -26.31 10.92
CA LEU A 919 31.57 -27.24 11.68
C LEU A 919 32.42 -28.26 12.44
N ALA A 920 33.44 -28.84 11.78
CA ALA A 920 34.35 -29.79 12.40
C ALA A 920 35.13 -29.16 13.57
N LEU A 921 35.68 -27.96 13.37
CA LEU A 921 36.47 -27.26 14.39
C LEU A 921 35.61 -26.81 15.58
N LEU A 922 34.40 -26.31 15.35
CA LEU A 922 33.47 -25.93 16.43
C LEU A 922 33.13 -27.12 17.32
N LEU A 923 32.92 -28.31 16.74
CA LEU A 923 32.58 -29.53 17.48
C LEU A 923 33.81 -30.21 18.11
N TYR A 924 34.99 -30.01 17.53
CA TYR A 924 36.25 -30.48 18.07
C TYR A 924 36.63 -29.71 19.35
N HIS A 925 36.69 -28.38 19.28
CA HIS A 925 37.21 -27.52 20.36
C HIS A 925 36.23 -27.30 21.51
N PHE A 926 34.92 -27.40 21.26
CA PHE A 926 33.91 -27.01 22.23
C PHE A 926 32.81 -28.04 22.41
N ASP A 927 32.31 -28.15 23.65
CA ASP A 927 31.00 -28.69 23.92
C ASP A 927 29.97 -27.56 23.98
N TRP A 928 28.83 -27.76 23.33
CA TRP A 928 27.81 -26.74 23.14
C TRP A 928 26.54 -27.03 23.92
N LYS A 929 25.96 -25.98 24.52
CA LYS A 929 24.69 -26.07 25.26
C LYS A 929 23.82 -24.84 25.01
N LEU A 930 22.51 -25.00 25.19
CA LEU A 930 21.59 -23.87 25.20
C LEU A 930 21.74 -23.03 26.47
N PRO A 931 21.55 -21.71 26.39
CA PRO A 931 21.59 -20.84 27.57
C PRO A 931 20.42 -21.13 28.51
N ASN A 932 20.59 -20.79 29.80
CA ASN A 932 19.56 -20.84 30.84
C ASN A 932 18.89 -22.22 31.06
N GLY A 933 19.56 -23.32 30.66
CA GLY A 933 19.02 -24.67 30.83
C GLY A 933 17.80 -24.98 29.96
N MET A 934 17.60 -24.24 28.86
CA MET A 934 16.53 -24.50 27.90
C MET A 934 16.62 -25.94 27.36
N ASN A 935 15.47 -26.60 27.25
CA ASN A 935 15.41 -27.94 26.68
C ASN A 935 15.71 -27.88 25.18
N PRO A 936 16.57 -28.76 24.63
CA PRO A 936 16.81 -28.88 23.19
C PRO A 936 15.57 -28.84 22.31
N LYS A 937 14.48 -29.50 22.73
CA LYS A 937 13.24 -29.57 21.95
C LYS A 937 12.53 -28.22 21.78
N ASP A 938 12.77 -27.28 22.69
CA ASP A 938 12.14 -25.95 22.74
C ASP A 938 12.92 -24.90 21.93
N LEU A 939 14.05 -25.28 21.31
CA LEU A 939 14.82 -24.40 20.45
C LEU A 939 13.97 -23.89 19.28
N ASP A 940 13.90 -22.57 19.11
CA ASP A 940 13.15 -21.95 18.03
C ASP A 940 13.76 -22.25 16.65
N MET A 941 13.01 -22.97 15.83
CA MET A 941 13.35 -23.35 14.45
C MET A 941 12.57 -22.55 13.41
N ALA A 942 11.98 -21.41 13.79
CA ALA A 942 11.33 -20.52 12.83
C ALA A 942 12.30 -20.07 11.73
N GLU A 943 11.75 -19.87 10.53
CA GLU A 943 12.48 -19.54 9.31
C GLU A 943 12.29 -18.07 8.94
N THR A 944 13.31 -17.44 8.34
CA THR A 944 13.18 -16.12 7.70
C THR A 944 12.39 -16.20 6.39
N VAL A 945 11.90 -15.05 5.94
CA VAL A 945 11.31 -14.90 4.60
C VAL A 945 12.28 -14.08 3.75
N GLY A 946 12.79 -14.67 2.67
CA GLY A 946 13.77 -14.04 1.78
C GLY A 946 14.20 -14.96 0.64
N ILE A 947 15.23 -14.55 -0.10
CA ILE A 947 15.91 -15.42 -1.09
C ILE A 947 16.56 -16.62 -0.38
N THR A 948 17.36 -16.35 0.65
CA THR A 948 17.94 -17.36 1.53
C THR A 948 17.03 -17.57 2.74
N VAL A 949 16.80 -18.82 3.12
CA VAL A 949 16.03 -19.19 4.31
C VAL A 949 16.95 -19.66 5.41
N SER A 950 17.19 -18.74 6.35
CA SER A 950 17.94 -18.95 7.58
C SER A 950 17.00 -19.00 8.78
N ARG A 951 17.55 -19.23 9.98
CA ARG A 951 16.76 -19.13 11.21
C ARG A 951 16.22 -17.71 11.41
N ALA A 952 14.97 -17.57 11.83
CA ALA A 952 14.37 -16.27 12.12
C ALA A 952 15.16 -15.53 13.21
N ASN A 953 15.52 -16.26 14.26
CA ASN A 953 16.34 -15.76 15.37
C ASN A 953 17.76 -16.34 15.30
N PRO A 954 18.81 -15.53 15.56
CA PRO A 954 20.18 -16.01 15.61
C PRO A 954 20.37 -17.12 16.64
N LEU A 955 21.21 -18.11 16.32
CA LEU A 955 21.54 -19.19 17.25
C LEU A 955 22.48 -18.71 18.36
N LEU A 956 21.96 -18.63 19.58
CA LEU A 956 22.69 -18.28 20.79
C LEU A 956 23.06 -19.54 21.57
N LEU A 957 24.36 -19.79 21.79
CA LEU A 957 24.87 -20.98 22.49
C LEU A 957 25.90 -20.64 23.56
N MET A 958 25.96 -21.48 24.58
CA MET A 958 27.07 -21.52 25.53
C MET A 958 28.11 -22.53 25.02
N ALA A 959 29.36 -22.11 24.93
CA ALA A 959 30.48 -22.99 24.63
C ALA A 959 31.24 -23.33 25.92
N LYS A 960 31.71 -24.57 26.03
CA LYS A 960 32.68 -25.00 27.04
C LYS A 960 33.90 -25.54 26.30
N GLN A 961 35.05 -24.92 26.54
CA GLN A 961 36.31 -25.38 25.97
C GLN A 961 36.70 -26.74 26.55
N ILE A 962 37.19 -27.61 25.69
CA ILE A 962 37.71 -28.92 26.07
C ILE A 962 39.23 -28.78 26.19
N VAL A 963 39.73 -29.12 27.38
CA VAL A 963 41.17 -29.11 27.71
C VAL A 963 41.82 -30.38 27.20
#